data_AF-A0A8J7PT64-F1
#
_entry.id   AF-A0A8J7PT64-F1
#
_cell.length_a   1.000
_cell.length_b   1.000
_cell.length_c   1.000
_cell.angle_alpha   90.00
_cell.angle_beta   90.00
_cell.angle_gamma   90.00
#
_symmetry.space_group_name_H-M   'P 1'
#
loop_
_entity.id
_entity.type
_entity.pdbx_description
1 polymer ?
#
loop_
_entity_poly.entity_id
_entity_poly.type
_entity_poly.pdbx_seq_one_letter_code
_entity_poly.pdbx_strand_id
1 'polypeptide(L)'
;MSRRYAILDVTTLPAQLELQQGGLVLTYDTDGTSSDRNARATQSLSGSRWTWECAAWGTEALTATNVAFGLVKSNVASNVRVGNAVGSVGFTPGDGGIWVDGSKIDTIPTIGKQTYIQFALDLVAATPTLQIRVGNLMLYTFNLPAGQSWRPAASIGGATAYGLNALVNFGKRACEYVPPTNYKPGVFINSQSSGAWFFASQAHRNAPTGSPPNQRFAGCILEAEKVYFDGGIQVWTDGTSGSSWSASDVDLDNENGKLTPLFLEQPRNALVIWETLDLDNPDDPPTRVETTRVDLVTIPKRGVIRIKQRSPLAIYDDPWMRKTIPPWADSGSANQPWPIALGAVRNAEPVLLDPNGGRPIYAIHDAALTMIGIERDRGDPYNPAADPPDYTPTNDLRGTVLERQPLGPFVVDVSSTGSSNLTPTNPTELLGGVGAMTTASGAMPASWTDRAPAGSLCTVTQAWTGDGGGRLRLTMSAWQGQAFNMANASNASTPVAIVSGKRYRIALDVARFTKTTALARAILSVKLVDSGGVYRTLPGAQWGSFDIGHYTADFTAPIDAVALGVSAYIEVQPSTVSDTFIIDFDNVTLFQLPSAPGANVALEGISLANYMQEILENRFGAKSTEWVRADAEAIDAAKPYPFGVYIRDVVTTMAAIRAPLDSFCAAVTTDEYGRMRIVTLQDPDAMTPAMTVTFARAADAPLGDPDEAKGLTLNAGGRYNWKVHGDSDFVLDFNPATGIDAATRAKFKRQCQFLVKSSANLPDLYSFAENAKELWTLLDIPAHVQTQHDSVCGLFADARFDYPVTFTYAWPPAPILRPGLALRVICDSGAFTAGKNLYIKQRRHYPLPCRYEISVGWG
;
A
#
# COMPACT_ATOMS: atom_id res chain seq x y z
N MET A 1 7.52 14.94 -4.47
CA MET A 1 7.80 15.49 -5.83
C MET A 1 6.85 14.81 -6.80
N SER A 2 6.07 15.56 -7.59
CA SER A 2 5.15 14.94 -8.56
C SER A 2 5.96 14.39 -9.74
N ARG A 3 5.92 13.07 -9.94
CA ARG A 3 6.60 12.39 -11.06
C ARG A 3 5.70 12.45 -12.28
N ARG A 4 6.21 12.94 -13.41
CA ARG A 4 5.51 12.81 -14.69
C ARG A 4 5.94 11.48 -15.33
N TYR A 5 5.10 10.46 -15.18
CA TYR A 5 5.32 9.15 -15.78
C TYR A 5 5.16 9.19 -17.31
N ALA A 6 5.93 8.33 -18.01
CA ALA A 6 5.73 8.11 -19.42
C ALA A 6 4.40 7.40 -19.70
N ILE A 7 3.88 7.62 -20.90
CA ILE A 7 2.76 6.89 -21.50
C ILE A 7 3.14 6.58 -22.96
N LEU A 8 2.35 5.77 -23.65
CA LEU A 8 2.47 5.65 -25.10
C LEU A 8 2.04 6.96 -25.76
N ASP A 9 2.83 7.42 -26.72
CA ASP A 9 2.75 8.74 -27.31
C ASP A 9 1.69 8.76 -28.42
N VAL A 10 0.56 9.40 -28.11
CA VAL A 10 -0.57 9.58 -29.03
C VAL A 10 -0.18 10.37 -30.29
N THR A 11 0.82 11.26 -30.22
CA THR A 11 1.21 12.10 -31.34
C THR A 11 2.02 11.35 -32.39
N THR A 12 2.70 10.28 -31.97
CA THR A 12 3.51 9.42 -32.85
C THR A 12 2.88 8.06 -33.09
N LEU A 13 1.61 7.88 -32.66
CA LEU A 13 0.91 6.61 -32.77
C LEU A 13 0.66 6.27 -34.25
N PRO A 14 1.14 5.11 -34.74
CA PRO A 14 0.83 4.62 -36.08
C PRO A 14 -0.67 4.50 -36.30
N ALA A 15 -1.12 4.67 -37.56
CA ALA A 15 -2.50 4.37 -37.93
C ALA A 15 -2.89 2.93 -37.53
N GLN A 16 -4.18 2.67 -37.30
CA GLN A 16 -4.74 1.37 -36.88
C GLN A 16 -4.30 0.83 -35.50
N LEU A 17 -3.48 1.59 -34.77
CA LEU A 17 -3.27 1.35 -33.36
C LEU A 17 -4.13 2.32 -32.57
N GLU A 18 -4.70 1.82 -31.49
CA GLU A 18 -5.51 2.62 -30.57
C GLU A 18 -4.92 2.54 -29.16
N LEU A 19 -5.03 3.66 -28.45
CA LEU A 19 -4.61 3.77 -27.07
C LEU A 19 -5.83 3.84 -26.15
N GLN A 20 -5.84 2.98 -25.14
CA GLN A 20 -6.84 2.96 -24.09
C GLN A 20 -6.18 3.25 -22.72
N GLN A 21 -7.02 3.46 -21.70
CA GLN A 21 -6.59 3.66 -20.30
C GLN A 21 -5.54 4.76 -20.11
N GLY A 22 -5.72 5.89 -20.78
CA GLY A 22 -4.80 7.04 -20.69
C GLY A 22 -3.41 6.74 -21.24
N GLY A 23 -3.31 5.91 -22.29
CA GLY A 23 -2.07 5.62 -23.01
C GLY A 23 -1.22 4.49 -22.42
N LEU A 24 -1.81 3.62 -21.60
CA LEU A 24 -1.12 2.45 -21.03
C LEU A 24 -1.48 1.13 -21.74
N VAL A 25 -2.62 1.09 -22.44
CA VAL A 25 -3.05 -0.09 -23.18
C VAL A 25 -3.04 0.22 -24.66
N LEU A 26 -2.41 -0.66 -25.42
CA LEU A 26 -2.32 -0.64 -26.88
C LEU A 26 -3.22 -1.74 -27.45
N THR A 27 -4.05 -1.38 -28.42
CA THR A 27 -4.92 -2.29 -29.16
C THR A 27 -4.96 -1.91 -30.64
N TYR A 28 -5.77 -2.58 -31.46
CA TYR A 28 -5.89 -2.36 -32.90
C TYR A 28 -7.34 -2.54 -33.37
N ASP A 29 -7.76 -1.70 -34.32
CA ASP A 29 -9.14 -1.55 -34.79
C ASP A 29 -9.44 -2.25 -36.13
N THR A 30 -8.42 -2.82 -36.79
CA THR A 30 -8.56 -3.48 -38.09
C THR A 30 -8.04 -4.90 -38.13
N ASP A 31 -8.75 -5.78 -38.84
CA ASP A 31 -8.32 -7.14 -39.16
C ASP A 31 -7.05 -7.09 -40.03
N GLY A 32 -5.91 -7.51 -39.48
CA GLY A 32 -4.62 -7.45 -40.17
C GLY A 32 -3.53 -8.18 -39.38
N THR A 33 -3.08 -9.33 -39.88
CA THR A 33 -2.16 -10.27 -39.20
C THR A 33 -0.76 -9.73 -38.90
N SER A 34 -0.44 -8.48 -39.25
CA SER A 34 0.90 -7.89 -39.08
C SER A 34 0.93 -6.87 -37.95
N SER A 35 1.90 -7.04 -37.04
CA SER A 35 2.29 -6.05 -36.02
C SER A 35 3.42 -5.11 -36.48
N ASP A 36 3.57 -4.86 -37.79
CA ASP A 36 4.63 -4.01 -38.37
C ASP A 36 4.43 -2.51 -38.09
N ARG A 37 4.29 -2.16 -36.81
CA ARG A 37 4.04 -0.82 -36.29
C ARG A 37 4.58 -0.75 -34.88
N ASN A 38 5.14 0.38 -34.47
CA ASN A 38 5.62 0.56 -33.11
C ASN A 38 5.02 1.81 -32.47
N ALA A 39 4.28 1.62 -31.38
CA ALA A 39 3.87 2.68 -30.47
C ALA A 39 5.00 2.93 -29.46
N ARG A 40 5.37 4.20 -29.25
CA ARG A 40 6.55 4.58 -28.46
C ARG A 40 6.16 5.30 -27.19
N ALA A 41 7.00 5.22 -26.17
CA ALA A 41 6.86 6.06 -24.99
C ALA A 41 7.08 7.54 -25.32
N THR A 42 6.40 8.42 -24.58
CA THR A 42 6.56 9.88 -24.62
C THR A 42 7.95 10.34 -24.17
N GLN A 43 8.67 9.52 -23.40
CA GLN A 43 9.98 9.86 -22.85
C GLN A 43 11.10 9.07 -23.53
N SER A 44 12.16 9.79 -23.87
CA SER A 44 13.43 9.21 -24.32
C SER A 44 14.34 9.00 -23.10
N LEU A 45 14.94 7.82 -22.99
CA LEU A 45 15.75 7.40 -21.86
C LEU A 45 17.24 7.53 -22.17
N SER A 46 17.93 8.21 -21.26
CA SER A 46 19.38 8.41 -21.29
C SER A 46 19.93 8.43 -19.85
N GLY A 47 21.13 7.91 -19.63
CA GLY A 47 21.92 8.17 -18.42
C GLY A 47 21.30 7.77 -17.07
N SER A 48 20.57 6.64 -16.99
CA SER A 48 20.04 6.12 -15.72
C SER A 48 19.68 4.63 -15.80
N ARG A 49 19.15 4.08 -14.70
CA ARG A 49 18.58 2.73 -14.62
C ARG A 49 17.06 2.79 -14.49
N TRP A 50 16.34 2.10 -15.36
CA TRP A 50 14.88 2.20 -15.49
C TRP A 50 14.22 0.83 -15.54
N THR A 51 13.00 0.71 -15.00
CA THR A 51 12.14 -0.46 -15.24
C THR A 51 10.78 -0.08 -15.79
N TRP A 52 10.16 -1.00 -16.52
CA TRP A 52 8.74 -0.98 -16.89
C TRP A 52 8.26 -2.42 -17.09
N GLU A 53 6.95 -2.61 -17.17
CA GLU A 53 6.34 -3.92 -17.37
C GLU A 53 5.42 -3.94 -18.58
N CYS A 54 5.37 -5.09 -19.25
CA CYS A 54 4.47 -5.35 -20.35
C CYS A 54 3.67 -6.62 -20.12
N ALA A 55 2.44 -6.69 -20.63
CA ALA A 55 1.65 -7.92 -20.63
C ALA A 55 0.71 -7.93 -21.84
N ALA A 56 0.30 -9.11 -22.32
CA ALA A 56 -0.66 -9.24 -23.41
C ALA A 56 -1.83 -10.17 -23.02
N TRP A 57 -3.04 -9.82 -23.44
CA TRP A 57 -4.25 -10.62 -23.23
C TRP A 57 -5.25 -10.42 -24.36
N GLY A 58 -6.29 -11.26 -24.42
CA GLY A 58 -7.32 -11.18 -25.45
C GLY A 58 -7.84 -12.56 -25.86
N THR A 59 -8.67 -12.59 -26.89
CA THR A 59 -9.30 -13.82 -27.42
C THR A 59 -8.33 -14.61 -28.30
N GLU A 60 -7.43 -13.95 -29.01
CA GLU A 60 -6.46 -14.63 -29.88
C GLU A 60 -5.29 -15.27 -29.12
N ALA A 61 -4.57 -16.17 -29.77
CA ALA A 61 -3.31 -16.71 -29.26
C ALA A 61 -2.14 -15.75 -29.53
N LEU A 62 -1.11 -15.79 -28.68
CA LEU A 62 0.15 -15.10 -28.98
C LEU A 62 0.90 -15.90 -30.04
N THR A 63 1.49 -15.21 -31.02
CA THR A 63 2.25 -15.81 -32.14
C THR A 63 3.55 -15.04 -32.37
N ALA A 64 4.38 -15.52 -33.29
CA ALA A 64 5.66 -14.88 -33.64
C ALA A 64 5.51 -13.48 -34.26
N THR A 65 4.31 -13.10 -34.73
CA THR A 65 4.11 -11.90 -35.56
C THR A 65 3.12 -10.89 -35.00
N ASN A 66 2.45 -11.18 -33.89
CA ASN A 66 1.33 -10.35 -33.44
C ASN A 66 1.63 -9.45 -32.23
N VAL A 67 2.66 -9.73 -31.43
CA VAL A 67 3.06 -8.88 -30.29
C VAL A 67 4.58 -8.80 -30.21
N ALA A 68 5.12 -7.59 -30.03
CA ALA A 68 6.53 -7.40 -29.69
C ALA A 68 6.71 -6.25 -28.68
N PHE A 69 7.65 -6.41 -27.75
CA PHE A 69 8.02 -5.39 -26.76
C PHE A 69 9.53 -5.12 -26.80
N GLY A 70 9.95 -3.88 -26.53
CA GLY A 70 11.39 -3.60 -26.47
C GLY A 70 11.72 -2.11 -26.54
N LEU A 71 12.80 -1.78 -27.24
CA LEU A 71 13.31 -0.42 -27.39
C LEU A 71 13.48 -0.05 -28.86
N VAL A 72 13.24 1.22 -29.17
CA VAL A 72 13.54 1.86 -30.45
C VAL A 72 14.32 3.16 -30.23
N LYS A 73 15.17 3.53 -31.18
CA LYS A 73 15.70 4.90 -31.26
C LYS A 73 14.64 5.84 -31.84
N SER A 74 14.73 7.13 -31.52
CA SER A 74 13.75 8.14 -31.95
C SER A 74 13.62 8.26 -33.48
N ASN A 75 14.67 7.92 -34.24
CA ASN A 75 14.71 8.00 -35.71
C ASN A 75 14.23 6.73 -36.43
N VAL A 76 13.90 5.65 -35.72
CA VAL A 76 13.30 4.45 -36.33
C VAL A 76 11.96 4.85 -36.96
N ALA A 77 11.53 4.24 -38.06
CA ALA A 77 10.21 4.50 -38.65
C ALA A 77 9.08 3.92 -37.77
N SER A 78 7.87 4.48 -37.79
CA SER A 78 6.77 4.02 -36.92
C SER A 78 5.98 2.84 -37.51
N ASN A 79 6.18 2.54 -38.79
CA ASN A 79 5.55 1.46 -39.58
C ASN A 79 6.42 0.19 -39.66
N VAL A 80 7.18 -0.11 -38.62
CA VAL A 80 7.95 -1.35 -38.49
C VAL A 80 7.73 -1.95 -37.10
N ARG A 81 7.79 -3.26 -36.99
CA ARG A 81 7.69 -3.95 -35.69
C ARG A 81 8.92 -3.64 -34.83
N VAL A 82 8.74 -3.56 -33.50
CA VAL A 82 9.85 -3.46 -32.55
C VAL A 82 10.82 -4.65 -32.73
N GLY A 83 12.12 -4.35 -32.81
CA GLY A 83 13.21 -5.30 -33.11
C GLY A 83 13.45 -5.55 -34.61
N ASN A 84 12.54 -5.12 -35.49
CA ASN A 84 12.58 -5.43 -36.92
C ASN A 84 13.20 -4.32 -37.80
N ALA A 85 13.98 -3.42 -37.22
CA ALA A 85 14.66 -2.34 -37.93
C ALA A 85 15.94 -1.92 -37.21
N VAL A 86 16.91 -1.38 -37.95
CA VAL A 86 18.19 -0.89 -37.40
C VAL A 86 17.94 0.17 -36.31
N GLY A 87 18.60 0.03 -35.17
CA GLY A 87 18.37 0.86 -34.00
C GLY A 87 17.16 0.42 -33.18
N SER A 88 16.79 -0.87 -33.24
CA SER A 88 15.71 -1.45 -32.45
C SER A 88 16.06 -2.84 -31.93
N VAL A 89 15.66 -3.09 -30.68
CA VAL A 89 15.71 -4.41 -30.06
C VAL A 89 14.31 -4.79 -29.60
N GLY A 90 13.92 -6.04 -29.80
CA GLY A 90 12.56 -6.50 -29.56
C GLY A 90 12.49 -7.94 -29.08
N PHE A 91 11.45 -8.23 -28.31
CA PHE A 91 11.10 -9.55 -27.81
C PHE A 91 9.67 -9.89 -28.20
N THR A 92 9.47 -11.07 -28.78
CA THR A 92 8.16 -11.59 -29.20
C THR A 92 7.71 -12.71 -28.25
N PRO A 93 6.74 -12.47 -27.33
CA PRO A 93 6.39 -13.45 -26.29
C PRO A 93 5.76 -14.74 -26.84
N GLY A 94 5.07 -14.67 -27.98
CA GLY A 94 4.37 -15.83 -28.56
C GLY A 94 5.28 -16.93 -29.09
N ASP A 95 6.50 -16.60 -29.55
CA ASP A 95 7.49 -17.58 -30.04
C ASP A 95 8.83 -17.48 -29.30
N GLY A 96 8.93 -16.62 -28.29
CA GLY A 96 10.14 -16.41 -27.51
C GLY A 96 11.27 -15.68 -28.27
N GLY A 97 11.00 -15.12 -29.45
CA GLY A 97 12.03 -14.59 -30.32
C GLY A 97 12.70 -13.33 -29.81
N ILE A 98 14.04 -13.31 -29.89
CA ILE A 98 14.87 -12.14 -29.61
C ILE A 98 15.34 -11.52 -30.92
N TRP A 99 14.97 -10.27 -31.15
CA TRP A 99 15.17 -9.55 -32.40
C TRP A 99 16.05 -8.33 -32.20
N VAL A 100 17.06 -8.16 -33.05
CA VAL A 100 17.96 -7.00 -33.08
C VAL A 100 18.17 -6.58 -34.53
N ASP A 101 17.95 -5.30 -34.82
CA ASP A 101 18.26 -4.68 -36.10
C ASP A 101 17.68 -5.42 -37.33
N GLY A 102 16.47 -6.00 -37.20
CA GLY A 102 15.82 -6.73 -38.30
C GLY A 102 16.05 -8.24 -38.30
N SER A 103 16.93 -8.76 -37.45
CA SER A 103 17.29 -10.18 -37.40
C SER A 103 16.87 -10.84 -36.09
N LYS A 104 16.31 -12.05 -36.16
CA LYS A 104 16.13 -12.91 -34.99
C LYS A 104 17.49 -13.50 -34.62
N ILE A 105 18.02 -13.14 -33.45
CA ILE A 105 19.36 -13.52 -33.01
C ILE A 105 19.34 -14.64 -31.96
N ASP A 106 18.23 -14.82 -31.25
CA ASP A 106 18.09 -15.83 -30.20
C ASP A 106 16.61 -16.19 -29.98
N THR A 107 16.36 -17.22 -29.15
CA THR A 107 15.02 -17.63 -28.71
C THR A 107 15.07 -18.06 -27.24
N ILE A 108 14.20 -17.45 -26.42
CA ILE A 108 13.96 -17.85 -25.02
C ILE A 108 12.61 -18.57 -24.89
N PRO A 109 12.25 -19.16 -23.73
CA PRO A 109 10.94 -19.75 -23.56
C PRO A 109 9.80 -18.77 -23.88
N THR A 110 8.75 -19.28 -24.53
CA THR A 110 7.53 -18.51 -24.81
C THR A 110 6.86 -18.06 -23.52
N ILE A 111 6.29 -16.86 -23.53
CA ILE A 111 5.56 -16.30 -22.39
C ILE A 111 4.08 -16.25 -22.77
N GLY A 112 3.24 -16.90 -21.97
CA GLY A 112 1.80 -16.95 -22.19
C GLY A 112 1.11 -15.61 -22.02
N LYS A 113 -0.18 -15.56 -22.40
CA LYS A 113 -1.05 -14.43 -22.09
C LYS A 113 -1.13 -14.19 -20.58
N GLN A 114 -1.53 -12.99 -20.19
CA GLN A 114 -1.84 -12.63 -18.80
C GLN A 114 -0.63 -12.77 -17.84
N THR A 115 0.58 -12.77 -18.40
CA THR A 115 1.84 -12.80 -17.65
C THR A 115 2.53 -11.45 -17.80
N TYR A 116 2.92 -10.85 -16.68
CA TYR A 116 3.74 -9.64 -16.69
C TYR A 116 5.18 -9.96 -17.10
N ILE A 117 5.78 -9.09 -17.90
CA ILE A 117 7.16 -9.17 -18.38
C ILE A 117 7.85 -7.89 -17.96
N GLN A 118 8.83 -7.98 -17.08
CA GLN A 118 9.59 -6.83 -16.61
C GLN A 118 10.80 -6.59 -17.52
N PHE A 119 10.95 -5.35 -17.96
CA PHE A 119 12.13 -4.87 -18.67
C PHE A 119 12.96 -3.99 -17.75
N ALA A 120 14.25 -4.31 -17.60
CA ALA A 120 15.19 -3.55 -16.77
C ALA A 120 16.33 -3.02 -17.64
N LEU A 121 16.39 -1.69 -17.79
CA LEU A 121 17.33 -0.99 -18.66
C LEU A 121 18.42 -0.30 -17.83
N ASP A 122 19.68 -0.68 -18.03
CA ASP A 122 20.86 -0.02 -17.45
C ASP A 122 21.59 0.79 -18.52
N LEU A 123 21.53 2.12 -18.43
CA LEU A 123 22.28 3.05 -19.30
C LEU A 123 23.50 3.67 -18.63
N VAL A 124 23.85 3.25 -17.40
CA VAL A 124 25.02 3.74 -16.66
C VAL A 124 26.17 2.73 -16.63
N ALA A 125 25.90 1.46 -16.91
CA ALA A 125 26.93 0.45 -17.09
C ALA A 125 27.87 0.79 -18.26
N ALA A 126 29.14 0.36 -18.15
CA ALA A 126 30.14 0.54 -19.21
C ALA A 126 29.66 -0.03 -20.56
N THR A 127 28.95 -1.15 -20.50
CA THR A 127 28.14 -1.69 -21.59
C THR A 127 26.67 -1.59 -21.18
N PRO A 128 25.89 -0.64 -21.73
CA PRO A 128 24.47 -0.55 -21.44
C PRO A 128 23.72 -1.85 -21.78
N THR A 129 22.72 -2.19 -20.98
CA THR A 129 21.97 -3.45 -21.15
C THR A 129 20.47 -3.29 -20.99
N LEU A 130 19.72 -4.16 -21.64
CA LEU A 130 18.29 -4.36 -21.39
C LEU A 130 18.05 -5.80 -20.98
N GLN A 131 17.52 -6.03 -19.79
CA GLN A 131 17.17 -7.36 -19.30
C GLN A 131 15.68 -7.64 -19.48
N ILE A 132 15.34 -8.86 -19.87
CA ILE A 132 13.97 -9.40 -19.86
C ILE A 132 13.82 -10.31 -18.65
N ARG A 133 12.78 -10.08 -17.85
CA ARG A 133 12.52 -10.80 -16.61
C ARG A 133 11.04 -11.19 -16.49
N VAL A 134 10.79 -12.33 -15.85
CA VAL A 134 9.47 -12.74 -15.36
C VAL A 134 9.62 -13.08 -13.88
N GLY A 135 8.96 -12.32 -13.00
CA GLY A 135 9.26 -12.36 -11.58
C GLY A 135 10.74 -12.04 -11.31
N ASN A 136 11.40 -12.89 -10.52
CA ASN A 136 12.82 -12.75 -10.22
C ASN A 136 13.74 -13.41 -11.26
N LEU A 137 13.18 -14.16 -12.21
CA LEU A 137 13.96 -14.89 -13.21
C LEU A 137 14.36 -13.96 -14.35
N MET A 138 15.66 -13.81 -14.56
CA MET A 138 16.21 -13.15 -15.75
C MET A 138 16.27 -14.16 -16.90
N LEU A 139 15.53 -13.87 -17.97
CA LEU A 139 15.43 -14.74 -19.14
C LEU A 139 16.46 -14.38 -20.22
N TYR A 140 16.75 -13.09 -20.38
CA TYR A 140 17.65 -12.61 -21.43
C TYR A 140 18.29 -11.26 -21.09
N THR A 141 19.44 -10.96 -21.69
CA THR A 141 20.10 -9.66 -21.64
C THR A 141 20.55 -9.21 -23.03
N PHE A 142 20.05 -8.08 -23.50
CA PHE A 142 20.58 -7.38 -24.67
C PHE A 142 21.79 -6.53 -24.28
N ASN A 143 22.83 -6.53 -25.13
CA ASN A 143 23.88 -5.53 -25.10
C ASN A 143 23.50 -4.36 -26.00
N LEU A 144 23.57 -3.14 -25.46
CA LEU A 144 23.18 -1.93 -26.18
C LEU A 144 24.40 -1.02 -26.42
N PRO A 145 24.47 -0.32 -27.56
CA PRO A 145 25.49 0.69 -27.80
C PRO A 145 25.49 1.81 -26.76
N ALA A 146 26.68 2.18 -26.28
CA ALA A 146 26.88 3.27 -25.33
C ALA A 146 26.54 4.65 -25.91
N GLY A 147 26.16 5.59 -25.04
CA GLY A 147 25.88 6.99 -25.41
C GLY A 147 24.60 7.22 -26.23
N GLN A 148 23.77 6.18 -26.43
CA GLN A 148 22.52 6.29 -27.18
C GLN A 148 21.32 6.58 -26.28
N SER A 149 20.29 7.18 -26.87
CA SER A 149 18.99 7.36 -26.22
C SER A 149 17.95 6.39 -26.78
N TRP A 150 17.13 5.83 -25.89
CA TRP A 150 16.18 4.78 -26.24
C TRP A 150 14.76 5.11 -25.77
N ARG A 151 13.76 4.73 -26.56
CA ARG A 151 12.36 4.80 -26.18
C ARG A 151 11.80 3.39 -26.02
N PRO A 152 11.20 3.05 -24.87
CA PRO A 152 10.34 1.88 -24.77
C PRO A 152 9.26 1.90 -25.84
N ALA A 153 8.99 0.75 -26.44
CA ALA A 153 8.02 0.60 -27.50
C ALA A 153 7.33 -0.76 -27.49
N ALA A 154 6.13 -0.79 -28.06
CA ALA A 154 5.33 -1.98 -28.24
C ALA A 154 4.74 -2.04 -29.65
N SER A 155 4.61 -3.26 -30.16
CA SER A 155 3.93 -3.60 -31.40
C SER A 155 2.81 -4.58 -31.09
N ILE A 156 1.64 -4.37 -31.68
CA ILE A 156 0.51 -5.29 -31.60
C ILE A 156 -0.22 -5.37 -32.95
N GLY A 157 -0.84 -6.51 -33.24
CA GLY A 157 -1.72 -6.75 -34.37
C GLY A 157 -2.41 -8.10 -34.22
N GLY A 158 -3.20 -8.52 -35.20
CA GLY A 158 -3.87 -9.82 -35.17
C GLY A 158 -4.98 -9.95 -36.21
N ALA A 159 -5.62 -11.11 -36.24
CA ALA A 159 -6.58 -11.45 -37.29
C ALA A 159 -7.96 -10.82 -37.07
N THR A 160 -8.28 -10.47 -35.83
CA THR A 160 -9.58 -9.98 -35.36
C THR A 160 -9.36 -8.64 -34.69
N ALA A 161 -10.05 -7.58 -35.14
CA ALA A 161 -10.06 -6.29 -34.47
C ALA A 161 -10.32 -6.46 -32.96
N TYR A 162 -9.53 -5.78 -32.13
CA TYR A 162 -9.55 -5.90 -30.66
C TYR A 162 -9.27 -7.30 -30.09
N GLY A 163 -8.80 -8.24 -30.91
CA GLY A 163 -8.55 -9.64 -30.53
C GLY A 163 -7.40 -9.82 -29.53
N LEU A 164 -6.47 -8.86 -29.48
CA LEU A 164 -5.40 -8.77 -28.47
C LEU A 164 -5.26 -7.33 -27.96
N ASN A 165 -4.81 -7.23 -26.72
CA ASN A 165 -4.45 -5.99 -26.05
C ASN A 165 -3.07 -6.16 -25.40
N ALA A 166 -2.29 -5.08 -25.39
CA ALA A 166 -0.98 -5.03 -24.76
C ALA A 166 -0.94 -3.90 -23.72
N LEU A 167 -0.66 -4.25 -22.47
CA LEU A 167 -0.40 -3.31 -21.39
C LEU A 167 1.08 -2.95 -21.42
N VAL A 168 1.39 -1.66 -21.32
CA VAL A 168 2.74 -1.16 -21.11
C VAL A 168 2.71 -0.24 -19.90
N ASN A 169 3.07 -0.79 -18.74
CA ASN A 169 3.11 -0.06 -17.48
C ASN A 169 4.49 0.57 -17.27
N PHE A 170 4.60 1.87 -17.52
CA PHE A 170 5.78 2.68 -17.23
C PHE A 170 5.96 3.00 -15.73
N GLY A 171 5.36 2.21 -14.85
CA GLY A 171 5.33 2.45 -13.42
C GLY A 171 4.35 3.54 -13.00
N LYS A 172 3.40 3.96 -13.87
CA LYS A 172 2.27 4.81 -13.50
C LYS A 172 1.34 4.04 -12.56
N ARG A 173 1.02 2.80 -12.94
CA ARG A 173 0.49 1.76 -12.03
C ARG A 173 1.68 1.15 -11.28
N ALA A 174 1.49 0.69 -10.05
CA ALA A 174 2.54 -0.05 -9.36
C ALA A 174 2.94 -1.27 -10.20
N CYS A 175 4.24 -1.53 -10.33
CA CYS A 175 4.73 -2.72 -11.01
C CYS A 175 4.35 -3.97 -10.20
N GLU A 176 3.96 -5.05 -10.86
CA GLU A 176 3.63 -6.32 -10.19
C GLU A 176 4.90 -6.98 -9.62
N TYR A 177 6.02 -6.85 -10.33
CA TYR A 177 7.32 -7.34 -9.87
C TYR A 177 8.17 -6.21 -9.30
N VAL A 178 8.83 -6.53 -8.20
CA VAL A 178 9.80 -5.64 -7.56
C VAL A 178 10.93 -5.34 -8.56
N PRO A 179 11.27 -4.06 -8.81
CA PRO A 179 12.41 -3.69 -9.65
C PRO A 179 13.72 -4.25 -9.10
N PRO A 180 14.71 -4.58 -9.95
CA PRO A 180 16.04 -4.95 -9.47
C PRO A 180 16.68 -3.82 -8.67
N THR A 181 17.60 -4.17 -7.76
CA THR A 181 18.30 -3.20 -6.90
C THR A 181 18.95 -2.08 -7.72
N ASN A 182 18.77 -0.82 -7.27
CA ASN A 182 19.26 0.40 -7.92
C ASN A 182 18.58 0.80 -9.24
N TYR A 183 17.45 0.17 -9.61
CA TYR A 183 16.64 0.63 -10.73
C TYR A 183 15.47 1.50 -10.26
N LYS A 184 15.07 2.47 -11.08
CA LYS A 184 13.90 3.29 -10.81
C LYS A 184 12.61 2.50 -11.07
N PRO A 185 11.58 2.60 -10.20
CA PRO A 185 10.30 1.89 -10.33
C PRO A 185 9.40 2.59 -11.35
N GLY A 186 9.74 2.45 -12.63
CA GLY A 186 9.04 3.12 -13.72
C GLY A 186 9.90 4.14 -14.48
N VAL A 187 9.31 4.62 -15.58
CA VAL A 187 9.86 5.63 -16.47
C VAL A 187 9.17 6.96 -16.21
N PHE A 188 9.90 7.91 -15.65
CA PHE A 188 9.38 9.24 -15.30
C PHE A 188 10.47 10.30 -15.31
N ILE A 189 10.03 11.56 -15.47
CA ILE A 189 10.84 12.74 -15.20
C ILE A 189 10.34 13.42 -13.93
N ASN A 190 11.27 13.95 -13.15
CA ASN A 190 10.94 14.88 -12.08
C ASN A 190 10.81 16.27 -12.70
N SER A 191 9.85 17.08 -12.25
CA SER A 191 9.87 18.52 -12.56
C SER A 191 11.22 19.08 -12.11
N GLN A 192 12.04 19.56 -13.06
CA GLN A 192 13.34 20.14 -12.74
C GLN A 192 13.12 21.53 -12.15
N SER A 193 13.77 21.83 -11.02
CA SER A 193 14.04 23.23 -10.65
C SER A 193 15.44 23.59 -11.13
N SER A 194 15.61 24.79 -11.68
CA SER A 194 16.88 25.41 -12.09
C SER A 194 17.86 25.73 -10.94
N GLY A 195 17.79 24.99 -9.83
CA GLY A 195 18.46 25.33 -8.58
C GLY A 195 17.53 26.06 -7.60
N ALA A 196 18.11 26.61 -6.53
CA ALA A 196 17.40 27.35 -5.51
C ALA A 196 17.33 28.84 -5.85
N TRP A 197 16.16 29.45 -5.62
CA TRP A 197 15.93 30.88 -5.78
C TRP A 197 15.86 31.54 -4.41
N PHE A 198 16.50 32.71 -4.26
CA PHE A 198 16.66 33.40 -2.97
C PHE A 198 16.13 34.83 -3.06
N PHE A 199 15.05 35.09 -2.33
CA PHE A 199 14.35 36.37 -2.30
C PHE A 199 14.24 36.88 -0.86
N ALA A 200 14.17 38.18 -0.69
CA ALA A 200 13.96 38.85 0.60
C ALA A 200 13.14 40.13 0.42
N SER A 201 12.64 40.67 1.54
CA SER A 201 11.97 41.97 1.59
C SER A 201 12.92 43.13 1.24
N GLN A 202 14.19 42.99 1.60
CA GLN A 202 15.28 43.91 1.25
C GLN A 202 16.49 43.12 0.77
N ALA A 203 17.28 43.70 -0.13
CA ALA A 203 18.44 43.02 -0.67
C ALA A 203 19.48 42.79 0.43
N HIS A 204 19.90 41.54 0.60
CA HIS A 204 20.82 41.15 1.66
C HIS A 204 21.85 40.13 1.15
N ARG A 205 22.98 40.07 1.85
CA ARG A 205 24.00 39.05 1.64
C ARG A 205 24.48 38.53 2.98
N ASN A 206 24.41 37.22 3.17
CA ASN A 206 24.93 36.57 4.36
C ASN A 206 26.43 36.88 4.53
N ALA A 207 26.87 36.95 5.78
CA ALA A 207 28.28 37.13 6.10
C ALA A 207 29.16 35.98 5.52
N PRO A 208 30.47 36.18 5.38
CA PRO A 208 31.40 35.12 4.97
C PRO A 208 31.43 33.91 5.91
N THR A 209 31.02 34.10 7.17
CA THR A 209 30.90 33.10 8.24
C THR A 209 29.50 32.50 8.36
N GLY A 210 28.50 33.09 7.70
CA GLY A 210 27.11 32.61 7.75
C GLY A 210 26.91 31.28 7.03
N SER A 211 25.72 30.69 7.16
CA SER A 211 25.38 29.42 6.50
C SER A 211 24.13 29.58 5.61
N PRO A 212 24.24 29.46 4.28
CA PRO A 212 25.47 29.31 3.50
C PRO A 212 26.27 30.62 3.41
N PRO A 213 27.62 30.56 3.39
CA PRO A 213 28.48 31.74 3.30
C PRO A 213 28.21 32.59 2.06
N ASN A 214 28.20 33.92 2.20
CA ASN A 214 28.08 34.87 1.08
C ASN A 214 26.83 34.72 0.20
N GLN A 215 25.81 33.97 0.65
CA GLN A 215 24.55 33.77 -0.06
C GLN A 215 23.86 35.11 -0.30
N ARG A 216 23.40 35.33 -1.54
CA ARG A 216 22.74 36.59 -1.93
C ARG A 216 21.23 36.38 -1.99
N PHE A 217 20.49 37.34 -1.44
CA PHE A 217 19.04 37.41 -1.48
C PHE A 217 18.62 38.68 -2.23
N ALA A 218 17.78 38.52 -3.25
CA ALA A 218 17.26 39.65 -4.00
C ALA A 218 16.12 40.32 -3.22
N GLY A 219 16.24 41.63 -2.99
CA GLY A 219 15.19 42.44 -2.35
C GLY A 219 14.05 42.73 -3.32
N CYS A 220 13.20 41.74 -3.57
CA CYS A 220 12.13 41.84 -4.58
C CYS A 220 10.77 41.38 -4.07
N ILE A 221 10.63 40.99 -2.80
CA ILE A 221 9.31 40.66 -2.23
C ILE A 221 8.52 41.95 -2.05
N LEU A 222 7.40 42.06 -2.76
CA LEU A 222 6.48 43.20 -2.66
C LEU A 222 5.55 43.00 -1.46
N GLU A 223 5.27 44.08 -0.71
CA GLU A 223 4.35 44.11 0.44
C GLU A 223 4.62 42.97 1.45
N ALA A 224 5.88 42.77 1.80
CA ALA A 224 6.32 41.66 2.66
C ALA A 224 5.61 41.63 4.04
N GLU A 225 5.15 42.78 4.53
CA GLU A 225 4.36 42.94 5.76
C GLU A 225 2.93 42.37 5.67
N LYS A 226 2.46 42.01 4.47
CA LYS A 226 1.16 41.36 4.26
C LYS A 226 1.27 39.85 4.14
N VAL A 227 2.48 39.30 4.14
CA VAL A 227 2.68 37.85 4.07
C VAL A 227 2.15 37.22 5.34
N TYR A 228 1.29 36.21 5.20
CA TYR A 228 0.74 35.46 6.33
C TYR A 228 0.64 33.96 6.06
N PHE A 229 0.65 33.21 7.15
CA PHE A 229 0.41 31.77 7.18
C PHE A 229 -0.74 31.47 8.12
N ASP A 230 -1.75 30.78 7.61
CA ASP A 230 -2.95 30.40 8.35
C ASP A 230 -3.02 28.88 8.44
N GLY A 231 -3.32 28.37 9.62
CA GLY A 231 -3.44 26.94 9.87
C GLY A 231 -4.41 26.67 10.99
N GLY A 232 -5.27 25.68 10.79
CA GLY A 232 -6.26 25.26 11.78
C GLY A 232 -6.41 23.76 11.83
N ILE A 233 -6.79 23.27 13.00
CA ILE A 233 -7.28 21.91 13.18
C ILE A 233 -8.73 21.97 13.63
N GLN A 234 -9.50 21.01 13.15
CA GLN A 234 -10.81 20.70 13.65
C GLN A 234 -10.72 19.27 14.15
N VAL A 235 -10.79 19.11 15.47
CA VAL A 235 -10.64 17.82 16.14
C VAL A 235 -11.98 17.47 16.77
N TRP A 236 -13.06 17.35 15.99
CA TRP A 236 -14.38 17.22 16.60
C TRP A 236 -15.37 16.34 15.82
N THR A 237 -16.46 16.07 16.51
CA THR A 237 -17.21 14.80 16.69
C THR A 237 -18.38 14.62 15.72
N ASP A 238 -18.46 15.44 14.68
CA ASP A 238 -19.41 15.27 13.57
C ASP A 238 -18.97 14.16 12.59
N GLY A 239 -17.87 13.48 12.89
CA GLY A 239 -17.26 12.45 12.07
C GLY A 239 -16.32 13.00 11.00
N THR A 240 -15.86 14.26 11.12
CA THR A 240 -14.90 14.84 10.18
C THR A 240 -13.77 15.60 10.87
N SER A 241 -12.74 14.88 11.33
CA SER A 241 -11.49 15.52 11.72
C SER A 241 -10.81 16.12 10.50
N GLY A 242 -10.43 17.39 10.61
CA GLY A 242 -9.97 18.20 9.51
C GLY A 242 -8.77 19.05 9.87
N SER A 243 -8.06 19.47 8.84
CA SER A 243 -7.14 20.58 8.96
C SER A 243 -7.35 21.55 7.82
N SER A 244 -7.24 22.83 8.16
CA SER A 244 -7.25 23.93 7.23
C SER A 244 -5.84 24.51 7.17
N TRP A 245 -5.47 24.96 5.97
CA TRP A 245 -4.21 25.65 5.78
C TRP A 245 -4.34 26.61 4.61
N SER A 246 -3.84 27.82 4.77
CA SER A 246 -3.68 28.77 3.67
C SER A 246 -2.45 29.64 3.89
N ALA A 247 -1.94 30.23 2.80
CA ALA A 247 -0.92 31.27 2.87
C ALA A 247 -1.24 32.34 1.86
N SER A 248 -0.74 33.55 2.10
CA SER A 248 -0.81 34.63 1.13
C SER A 248 -0.05 34.28 -0.16
N ASP A 249 -0.55 34.74 -1.30
CA ASP A 249 0.24 34.79 -2.53
C ASP A 249 1.44 35.73 -2.34
N VAL A 250 2.57 35.44 -2.99
CA VAL A 250 3.77 36.29 -2.96
C VAL A 250 3.96 36.95 -4.29
N ASP A 251 3.97 38.29 -4.29
CA ASP A 251 4.34 39.07 -5.46
C ASP A 251 5.83 39.44 -5.41
N LEU A 252 6.52 39.19 -6.52
CA LEU A 252 7.92 39.50 -6.73
C LEU A 252 8.07 40.56 -7.82
N ASP A 253 8.89 41.57 -7.56
CA ASP A 253 9.33 42.53 -8.57
C ASP A 253 10.21 41.84 -9.62
N ASN A 254 9.77 41.93 -10.87
CA ASN A 254 10.43 41.42 -12.06
C ASN A 254 10.51 42.47 -13.17
N GLU A 255 10.58 43.77 -12.85
CA GLU A 255 10.76 44.83 -13.86
C GLU A 255 12.00 44.61 -14.73
N ASN A 256 13.06 44.02 -14.17
CA ASN A 256 14.30 43.70 -14.86
C ASN A 256 14.28 42.39 -15.68
N GLY A 257 13.17 41.64 -15.65
CA GLY A 257 12.98 40.38 -16.38
C GLY A 257 13.78 39.18 -15.88
N LYS A 258 14.60 39.30 -14.82
CA LYS A 258 15.50 38.23 -14.34
C LYS A 258 14.78 37.02 -13.75
N LEU A 259 13.54 37.19 -13.31
CA LEU A 259 12.72 36.12 -12.73
C LEU A 259 11.83 35.42 -13.78
N THR A 260 11.87 35.83 -15.05
CA THR A 260 11.11 35.21 -16.15
C THR A 260 11.32 33.69 -16.27
N PRO A 261 12.53 33.12 -16.05
CA PRO A 261 12.71 31.67 -16.04
C PRO A 261 11.82 30.94 -15.02
N LEU A 262 11.55 31.53 -13.85
CA LEU A 262 10.68 30.95 -12.83
C LEU A 262 9.25 30.71 -13.36
N PHE A 263 8.75 31.63 -14.20
CA PHE A 263 7.46 31.48 -14.87
C PHE A 263 7.49 30.46 -16.01
N LEU A 264 8.60 30.34 -16.74
CA LEU A 264 8.74 29.35 -17.82
C LEU A 264 8.88 27.93 -17.29
N GLU A 265 9.54 27.77 -16.15
CA GLU A 265 9.81 26.47 -15.54
C GLU A 265 8.61 25.89 -14.79
N GLN A 266 7.73 26.75 -14.25
CA GLN A 266 6.57 26.35 -13.45
C GLN A 266 6.92 25.26 -12.40
N PRO A 267 7.76 25.59 -11.40
CA PRO A 267 8.29 24.61 -10.44
C PRO A 267 7.25 24.18 -9.39
N ARG A 268 6.10 23.65 -9.84
CA ARG A 268 5.01 23.16 -9.00
C ARG A 268 5.53 22.10 -8.03
N ASN A 269 5.07 22.16 -6.79
CA ASN A 269 5.50 21.36 -5.65
C ASN A 269 6.93 21.61 -5.13
N ALA A 270 7.68 22.56 -5.69
CA ALA A 270 8.92 23.00 -5.06
C ALA A 270 8.64 23.56 -3.67
N LEU A 271 9.56 23.31 -2.73
CA LEU A 271 9.47 23.85 -1.38
C LEU A 271 9.74 25.36 -1.42
N VAL A 272 8.94 26.12 -0.67
CA VAL A 272 9.22 27.51 -0.33
C VAL A 272 9.52 27.52 1.16
N ILE A 273 10.70 28.01 1.53
CA ILE A 273 11.16 28.07 2.91
C ILE A 273 11.11 29.53 3.33
N TRP A 274 10.35 29.81 4.39
CA TRP A 274 10.25 31.13 4.97
C TRP A 274 11.13 31.22 6.20
N GLU A 275 12.03 32.18 6.13
CA GLU A 275 13.02 32.46 7.15
C GLU A 275 13.03 33.96 7.42
N THR A 276 13.30 34.28 8.67
CA THR A 276 13.43 35.66 9.15
C THR A 276 14.82 35.82 9.75
N LEU A 277 15.47 36.94 9.43
CA LEU A 277 16.85 37.25 9.78
C LEU A 277 16.90 38.61 10.47
N ASP A 278 17.69 38.70 11.55
CA ASP A 278 18.03 39.99 12.14
C ASP A 278 19.13 40.65 11.31
N LEU A 279 18.81 41.78 10.69
CA LEU A 279 19.77 42.53 9.86
C LEU A 279 20.86 43.20 10.69
N ASP A 280 20.62 43.44 11.98
CA ASP A 280 21.62 44.01 12.87
C ASP A 280 22.65 42.95 13.31
N ASN A 281 22.28 41.67 13.28
CA ASN A 281 23.13 40.52 13.61
C ASN A 281 23.13 39.47 12.48
N PRO A 282 23.69 39.77 11.29
CA PRO A 282 23.59 38.91 10.10
C PRO A 282 24.40 37.60 10.18
N ASP A 283 25.24 37.45 11.21
CA ASP A 283 25.94 36.20 11.53
C ASP A 283 25.04 35.20 12.29
N ASP A 284 23.93 35.67 12.89
CA ASP A 284 22.99 34.79 13.56
C ASP A 284 22.24 33.92 12.54
N PRO A 285 21.99 32.64 12.86
CA PRO A 285 21.28 31.76 11.95
C PRO A 285 19.86 32.27 11.70
N PRO A 286 19.39 32.28 10.45
CA PRO A 286 18.01 32.66 10.15
C PRO A 286 17.05 31.74 10.91
N THR A 287 16.01 32.35 11.49
CA THR A 287 14.97 31.61 12.20
C THR A 287 13.91 31.18 11.19
N ARG A 288 13.64 29.87 11.10
CA ARG A 288 12.59 29.32 10.25
C ARG A 288 11.21 29.67 10.80
N VAL A 289 10.35 30.15 9.92
CA VAL A 289 8.99 30.59 10.22
C VAL A 289 7.97 29.58 9.76
N GLU A 290 8.07 29.19 8.49
CA GLU A 290 7.10 28.31 7.84
C GLU A 290 7.73 27.64 6.63
N THR A 291 7.18 26.48 6.25
CA THR A 291 7.48 25.86 4.97
C THR A 291 6.19 25.70 4.17
N THR A 292 6.20 26.05 2.88
CA THR A 292 5.06 25.90 1.98
C THR A 292 5.49 25.22 0.67
N ARG A 293 4.56 25.06 -0.28
CA ARG A 293 4.87 24.60 -1.63
C ARG A 293 4.32 25.55 -2.69
N VAL A 294 5.05 25.65 -3.81
CA VAL A 294 4.56 26.33 -5.01
C VAL A 294 3.38 25.54 -5.60
N ASP A 295 2.23 26.18 -5.77
CA ASP A 295 1.13 25.62 -6.56
C ASP A 295 1.22 26.04 -8.03
N LEU A 296 1.40 27.34 -8.26
CA LEU A 296 1.42 27.94 -9.61
C LEU A 296 2.23 29.24 -9.60
N VAL A 297 2.90 29.53 -10.72
CA VAL A 297 3.56 30.83 -10.97
C VAL A 297 2.80 31.58 -12.05
N THR A 298 2.40 32.81 -11.79
CA THR A 298 1.62 33.65 -12.72
C THR A 298 2.24 35.02 -12.91
N ILE A 299 1.81 35.74 -13.95
CA ILE A 299 2.21 37.13 -14.21
C ILE A 299 0.93 37.97 -14.13
N PRO A 300 0.56 38.48 -12.94
CA PRO A 300 -0.71 39.19 -12.75
C PRO A 300 -0.72 40.55 -13.47
N LYS A 301 0.45 41.18 -13.63
CA LYS A 301 0.65 42.43 -14.36
C LYS A 301 2.09 42.50 -14.88
N ARG A 302 2.35 43.42 -15.81
CA ARG A 302 3.69 43.66 -16.34
C ARG A 302 4.67 43.95 -15.19
N GLY A 303 5.83 43.30 -15.21
CA GLY A 303 6.89 43.52 -14.22
C GLY A 303 6.66 42.81 -12.88
N VAL A 304 5.62 41.98 -12.71
CA VAL A 304 5.38 41.23 -11.46
C VAL A 304 5.23 39.75 -11.75
N ILE A 305 5.88 38.92 -10.94
CA ILE A 305 5.65 37.48 -10.87
C ILE A 305 4.98 37.15 -9.55
N ARG A 306 3.89 36.40 -9.61
CA ARG A 306 3.16 35.91 -8.45
C ARG A 306 3.40 34.42 -8.24
N ILE A 307 3.85 34.06 -7.04
CA ILE A 307 3.95 32.69 -6.59
C ILE A 307 2.72 32.39 -5.73
N LYS A 308 1.85 31.51 -6.23
CA LYS A 308 0.76 30.95 -5.45
C LYS A 308 1.28 29.82 -4.59
N GLN A 309 0.93 29.86 -3.31
CA GLN A 309 1.41 28.91 -2.32
C GLN A 309 0.30 27.94 -1.91
N ARG A 310 0.69 26.73 -1.49
CA ARG A 310 -0.20 25.72 -0.93
C ARG A 310 0.45 24.98 0.22
N SER A 311 -0.37 24.25 0.97
CA SER A 311 0.06 23.48 2.14
C SER A 311 1.17 22.50 1.78
N PRO A 312 2.16 22.27 2.67
CA PRO A 312 3.10 21.16 2.54
C PRO A 312 2.41 19.81 2.37
N LEU A 313 1.23 19.64 2.98
CA LEU A 313 0.44 18.42 2.96
C LEU A 313 -0.25 18.15 1.61
N ALA A 314 -0.32 19.13 0.71
CA ALA A 314 -0.97 19.00 -0.60
C ALA A 314 -0.27 18.00 -1.54
N ILE A 315 0.85 17.40 -1.12
CA ILE A 315 1.48 16.27 -1.83
C ILE A 315 0.76 14.95 -1.58
N TYR A 316 -0.02 14.86 -0.50
CA TYR A 316 -0.75 13.65 -0.11
C TYR A 316 -2.15 13.58 -0.74
N ASP A 317 -2.51 14.55 -1.58
CA ASP A 317 -3.76 14.54 -2.35
C ASP A 317 -3.66 13.65 -3.60
N ASP A 318 -2.47 13.13 -3.92
CA ASP A 318 -2.29 12.15 -4.99
C ASP A 318 -2.95 10.80 -4.62
N PRO A 319 -3.45 10.03 -5.61
CA PRO A 319 -4.03 8.70 -5.36
C PRO A 319 -3.03 7.77 -4.66
N TRP A 320 -3.44 7.23 -3.52
CA TRP A 320 -2.62 6.32 -2.70
C TRP A 320 -2.52 4.93 -3.33
N MET A 321 -3.64 4.44 -3.85
CA MET A 321 -3.73 3.12 -4.45
C MET A 321 -3.26 3.13 -5.90
N ARG A 322 -2.03 2.67 -6.11
CA ARG A 322 -1.41 2.60 -7.43
C ARG A 322 -1.37 1.17 -7.99
N LYS A 323 -1.48 0.17 -7.11
CA LYS A 323 -1.66 -1.21 -7.53
C LYS A 323 -3.11 -1.41 -7.91
N THR A 324 -3.33 -2.00 -9.07
CA THR A 324 -4.65 -2.20 -9.66
C THR A 324 -4.81 -3.65 -10.08
N ILE A 325 -6.01 -4.17 -9.98
CA ILE A 325 -6.40 -5.49 -10.47
C ILE A 325 -6.08 -5.58 -11.98
N PRO A 326 -5.54 -6.72 -12.45
CA PRO A 326 -5.15 -6.87 -13.84
C PRO A 326 -6.29 -6.55 -14.83
N PRO A 327 -5.98 -6.02 -16.02
CA PRO A 327 -7.01 -5.65 -17.00
C PRO A 327 -7.81 -6.83 -17.57
N TRP A 328 -7.37 -8.06 -17.32
CA TRP A 328 -8.00 -9.30 -17.75
C TRP A 328 -8.74 -10.06 -16.64
N ALA A 329 -8.88 -9.46 -15.45
CA ALA A 329 -9.76 -9.99 -14.40
C ALA A 329 -11.25 -9.87 -14.80
N ASP A 330 -12.14 -10.29 -13.93
CA ASP A 330 -13.59 -10.09 -14.11
C ASP A 330 -13.93 -8.65 -14.50
N SER A 331 -14.90 -8.50 -15.40
CA SER A 331 -15.28 -7.18 -15.95
C SER A 331 -15.70 -6.17 -14.89
N GLY A 332 -16.25 -6.61 -13.75
CA GLY A 332 -16.60 -5.73 -12.63
C GLY A 332 -15.41 -5.25 -11.80
N SER A 333 -14.25 -5.91 -11.93
CA SER A 333 -13.08 -5.71 -11.07
C SER A 333 -11.83 -5.27 -11.86
N ALA A 334 -11.79 -5.50 -13.16
CA ALA A 334 -10.64 -5.20 -14.00
C ALA A 334 -10.26 -3.71 -13.94
N ASN A 335 -8.98 -3.43 -13.68
CA ASN A 335 -8.42 -2.08 -13.52
C ASN A 335 -8.92 -1.27 -12.32
N GLN A 336 -9.72 -1.87 -11.43
CA GLN A 336 -9.99 -1.29 -10.13
C GLN A 336 -8.75 -1.39 -9.24
N PRO A 337 -8.62 -0.55 -8.20
CA PRO A 337 -7.58 -0.70 -7.20
C PRO A 337 -7.57 -2.10 -6.57
N TRP A 338 -6.40 -2.56 -6.14
CA TRP A 338 -6.38 -3.69 -5.22
C TRP A 338 -6.99 -3.27 -3.89
N PRO A 339 -7.85 -4.10 -3.28
CA PRO A 339 -8.33 -3.85 -1.93
C PRO A 339 -7.17 -3.91 -0.94
N ILE A 340 -7.27 -3.14 0.13
CA ILE A 340 -6.25 -3.06 1.18
C ILE A 340 -6.94 -3.25 2.53
N ALA A 341 -6.55 -4.28 3.27
CA ALA A 341 -6.93 -4.48 4.67
C ALA A 341 -5.70 -4.23 5.55
N LEU A 342 -5.78 -3.30 6.50
CA LEU A 342 -4.73 -3.01 7.47
C LEU A 342 -5.27 -3.22 8.88
N GLY A 343 -4.64 -4.10 9.66
CA GLY A 343 -5.13 -4.46 11.01
C GLY A 343 -6.40 -5.32 10.97
N ALA A 344 -7.17 -5.33 12.05
CA ALA A 344 -8.34 -6.19 12.23
C ALA A 344 -9.56 -5.64 11.49
N VAL A 345 -9.94 -6.28 10.40
CA VAL A 345 -11.05 -5.88 9.53
C VAL A 345 -12.20 -6.87 9.67
N ARG A 346 -13.42 -6.36 9.85
CA ARG A 346 -14.65 -7.16 10.00
C ARG A 346 -15.59 -6.97 8.83
N ASN A 347 -16.18 -8.07 8.37
CA ASN A 347 -17.26 -8.06 7.39
C ASN A 347 -16.91 -7.26 6.12
N ALA A 348 -15.68 -7.37 5.61
CA ALA A 348 -15.26 -6.71 4.38
C ALA A 348 -15.69 -7.52 3.16
N GLU A 349 -16.08 -6.84 2.08
CA GLU A 349 -16.49 -7.47 0.83
C GLU A 349 -15.28 -7.63 -0.11
N PRO A 350 -14.77 -8.85 -0.33
CA PRO A 350 -13.65 -9.08 -1.24
C PRO A 350 -13.99 -8.77 -2.70
N VAL A 351 -12.95 -8.61 -3.52
CA VAL A 351 -13.12 -8.33 -4.94
C VAL A 351 -12.94 -9.59 -5.77
N LEU A 352 -13.94 -9.97 -6.55
CA LEU A 352 -13.89 -11.13 -7.43
C LEU A 352 -12.87 -10.92 -8.56
N LEU A 353 -11.88 -11.80 -8.67
CA LEU A 353 -10.86 -11.76 -9.71
C LEU A 353 -11.20 -12.66 -10.90
N ASP A 354 -11.67 -13.88 -10.62
CA ASP A 354 -11.98 -14.88 -11.64
C ASP A 354 -13.23 -15.67 -11.25
N PRO A 355 -14.37 -15.49 -11.94
CA PRO A 355 -15.57 -16.29 -11.75
C PRO A 355 -15.55 -17.66 -12.44
N ASN A 356 -14.69 -17.87 -13.44
CA ASN A 356 -14.90 -18.90 -14.46
C ASN A 356 -14.03 -20.16 -14.28
N GLY A 357 -13.17 -20.20 -13.26
CA GLY A 357 -12.29 -21.35 -12.96
C GLY A 357 -12.94 -22.53 -12.23
N GLY A 358 -14.27 -22.56 -12.06
CA GLY A 358 -14.99 -23.54 -11.24
C GLY A 358 -14.86 -23.31 -9.73
N ARG A 359 -13.74 -22.75 -9.28
CA ARG A 359 -13.47 -22.30 -7.90
C ARG A 359 -13.16 -20.81 -7.91
N PRO A 360 -14.11 -19.92 -7.55
CA PRO A 360 -13.91 -18.48 -7.74
C PRO A 360 -12.83 -17.93 -6.83
N ILE A 361 -12.05 -17.00 -7.37
CA ILE A 361 -10.91 -16.38 -6.68
C ILE A 361 -11.27 -14.95 -6.32
N TYR A 362 -11.06 -14.58 -5.06
CA TYR A 362 -11.32 -13.24 -4.54
C TYR A 362 -10.04 -12.61 -3.97
N ALA A 363 -9.80 -11.35 -4.29
CA ALA A 363 -8.76 -10.51 -3.70
C ALA A 363 -9.28 -9.83 -2.43
N ILE A 364 -8.46 -9.82 -1.38
CA ILE A 364 -8.78 -9.17 -0.10
C ILE A 364 -7.77 -8.07 0.23
N HIS A 365 -6.49 -8.32 -0.03
CA HIS A 365 -5.39 -7.40 0.27
C HIS A 365 -4.36 -7.40 -0.87
N ASP A 366 -3.53 -6.37 -0.96
CA ASP A 366 -2.52 -6.23 -2.00
C ASP A 366 -1.15 -6.81 -1.62
N ALA A 367 -0.99 -7.17 -0.34
CA ALA A 367 0.14 -7.88 0.26
C ALA A 367 -0.34 -9.13 1.03
N ALA A 368 0.60 -10.02 1.37
CA ALA A 368 0.27 -11.24 2.11
C ALA A 368 -0.35 -10.88 3.46
N LEU A 369 -1.54 -11.42 3.74
CA LEU A 369 -2.20 -11.27 5.03
C LEU A 369 -1.50 -12.13 6.09
N THR A 370 -1.65 -11.73 7.35
CA THR A 370 -1.23 -12.56 8.49
C THR A 370 -2.34 -13.55 8.84
N MET A 371 -3.60 -13.12 8.75
CA MET A 371 -4.75 -13.96 9.10
C MET A 371 -5.92 -13.72 8.15
N ILE A 372 -6.45 -14.81 7.59
CA ILE A 372 -7.81 -14.85 7.03
C ILE A 372 -8.67 -15.58 8.05
N GLY A 373 -9.61 -14.85 8.63
CA GLY A 373 -10.50 -15.30 9.69
C GLY A 373 -11.72 -16.03 9.13
N ILE A 374 -12.91 -15.58 9.54
CA ILE A 374 -14.18 -16.19 9.15
C ILE A 374 -14.63 -15.59 7.82
N GLU A 375 -14.91 -16.46 6.86
CA GLU A 375 -15.56 -16.10 5.61
C GLU A 375 -17.03 -16.49 5.67
N ARG A 376 -17.92 -15.66 5.12
CA ARG A 376 -19.37 -15.88 5.19
C ARG A 376 -20.03 -15.64 3.84
N ASP A 377 -21.02 -16.45 3.52
CA ASP A 377 -21.95 -16.25 2.42
C ASP A 377 -23.35 -16.01 3.00
N ARG A 378 -23.95 -14.87 2.68
CA ARG A 378 -25.26 -14.47 3.24
C ARG A 378 -25.28 -14.46 4.78
N GLY A 379 -24.12 -14.15 5.36
CA GLY A 379 -23.85 -14.15 6.80
C GLY A 379 -23.60 -15.53 7.42
N ASP A 380 -23.78 -16.62 6.67
CA ASP A 380 -23.55 -17.99 7.15
C ASP A 380 -22.05 -18.32 7.02
N PRO A 381 -21.37 -18.75 8.11
CA PRO A 381 -19.94 -19.01 8.05
C PRO A 381 -19.62 -20.23 7.19
N TYR A 382 -18.66 -20.07 6.28
CA TYR A 382 -18.07 -21.19 5.57
C TYR A 382 -17.29 -22.10 6.52
N ASN A 383 -17.25 -23.40 6.20
CA ASN A 383 -16.51 -24.40 6.95
C ASN A 383 -15.15 -24.70 6.30
N PRO A 384 -14.03 -24.16 6.84
CA PRO A 384 -12.70 -24.44 6.31
C PRO A 384 -12.20 -25.87 6.59
N ALA A 385 -12.91 -26.64 7.41
CA ALA A 385 -12.61 -28.03 7.74
C ALA A 385 -13.49 -29.04 6.98
N ALA A 386 -14.36 -28.59 6.07
CA ALA A 386 -15.10 -29.48 5.16
C ALA A 386 -14.14 -30.26 4.25
N ASP A 387 -14.63 -31.35 3.64
CA ASP A 387 -13.89 -32.15 2.66
C ASP A 387 -14.69 -32.25 1.34
N PRO A 388 -14.32 -31.49 0.29
CA PRO A 388 -13.25 -30.49 0.24
C PRO A 388 -13.55 -29.24 1.10
N PRO A 389 -12.54 -28.45 1.52
CA PRO A 389 -12.75 -27.20 2.28
C PRO A 389 -13.57 -26.18 1.49
N ASP A 390 -14.50 -25.50 2.17
CA ASP A 390 -15.36 -24.49 1.52
C ASP A 390 -14.54 -23.31 0.97
N TYR A 391 -13.42 -22.99 1.61
CA TYR A 391 -12.48 -21.97 1.14
C TYR A 391 -11.03 -22.32 1.49
N THR A 392 -10.10 -21.79 0.70
CA THR A 392 -8.65 -21.92 0.89
C THR A 392 -7.95 -20.62 0.53
N PRO A 393 -6.93 -20.16 1.26
CA PRO A 393 -6.16 -18.98 0.87
C PRO A 393 -5.50 -19.14 -0.51
N THR A 394 -5.35 -18.02 -1.23
CA THR A 394 -4.52 -17.99 -2.44
C THR A 394 -3.05 -18.26 -2.10
N ASN A 395 -2.25 -18.75 -3.06
CA ASN A 395 -0.83 -19.07 -2.83
C ASN A 395 0.01 -17.88 -2.36
N ASP A 396 -0.37 -16.66 -2.76
CA ASP A 396 0.29 -15.41 -2.37
C ASP A 396 -0.30 -14.79 -1.10
N LEU A 397 -1.31 -15.43 -0.50
CA LEU A 397 -1.95 -15.05 0.76
C LEU A 397 -2.63 -13.68 0.72
N ARG A 398 -2.94 -13.19 -0.48
CA ARG A 398 -3.60 -11.89 -0.73
C ARG A 398 -5.12 -12.00 -0.82
N GLY A 399 -5.64 -13.23 -0.86
CA GLY A 399 -7.03 -13.50 -1.14
C GLY A 399 -7.44 -14.91 -0.75
N THR A 400 -8.60 -15.30 -1.25
CA THR A 400 -9.22 -16.60 -0.97
C THR A 400 -9.79 -17.22 -2.24
N VAL A 401 -9.84 -18.54 -2.25
CA VAL A 401 -10.40 -19.38 -3.30
C VAL A 401 -11.55 -20.15 -2.67
N LEU A 402 -12.77 -19.89 -3.13
CA LEU A 402 -13.94 -20.62 -2.67
C LEU A 402 -14.12 -21.89 -3.48
N GLU A 403 -14.70 -22.92 -2.86
CA GLU A 403 -15.02 -24.15 -3.57
C GLU A 403 -16.24 -24.00 -4.49
N ARG A 404 -17.15 -23.09 -4.15
CA ARG A 404 -18.35 -22.81 -4.94
C ARG A 404 -18.61 -21.32 -5.02
N GLN A 405 -19.38 -20.93 -6.03
CA GLN A 405 -19.89 -19.56 -6.14
C GLN A 405 -20.77 -19.23 -4.94
N PRO A 406 -20.57 -18.05 -4.31
CA PRO A 406 -21.45 -17.61 -3.24
C PRO A 406 -22.85 -17.36 -3.79
N LEU A 407 -23.87 -17.68 -2.99
CA LEU A 407 -25.25 -17.47 -3.35
C LEU A 407 -25.68 -16.02 -3.13
N GLY A 408 -25.05 -15.27 -2.24
CA GLY A 408 -25.33 -13.86 -1.99
C GLY A 408 -24.10 -13.08 -1.55
N PRO A 409 -24.24 -12.10 -0.64
CA PRO A 409 -23.12 -11.27 -0.22
C PRO A 409 -22.04 -12.10 0.46
N PHE A 410 -20.86 -12.09 -0.16
CA PHE A 410 -19.65 -12.74 0.35
C PHE A 410 -18.81 -11.74 1.14
N VAL A 411 -18.48 -12.09 2.37
CA VAL A 411 -17.79 -11.19 3.32
C VAL A 411 -16.75 -11.94 4.13
N VAL A 412 -15.68 -11.24 4.50
CA VAL A 412 -14.53 -11.82 5.20
C VAL A 412 -14.11 -10.99 6.41
N ASP A 413 -13.63 -11.69 7.43
CA ASP A 413 -12.91 -11.13 8.57
C ASP A 413 -11.42 -11.40 8.37
N VAL A 414 -10.56 -10.38 8.39
CA VAL A 414 -9.13 -10.55 8.10
C VAL A 414 -8.25 -9.67 8.97
N SER A 415 -6.97 -10.04 9.09
CA SER A 415 -5.94 -9.16 9.62
C SER A 415 -4.66 -9.21 8.80
N SER A 416 -4.03 -8.04 8.66
CA SER A 416 -2.70 -7.88 8.07
C SER A 416 -1.58 -7.79 9.13
N THR A 417 -1.93 -7.88 10.42
CA THR A 417 -0.99 -7.78 11.54
C THR A 417 -1.07 -9.01 12.42
N GLY A 418 0.01 -9.27 13.14
CA GLY A 418 0.06 -10.33 14.13
C GLY A 418 0.82 -11.59 13.73
N SER A 419 0.89 -12.51 14.68
CA SER A 419 1.73 -13.72 14.58
C SER A 419 0.94 -14.97 14.16
N SER A 420 -0.38 -14.83 13.98
CA SER A 420 -1.30 -15.91 13.69
C SER A 420 -1.30 -16.31 12.21
N ASN A 421 -1.87 -17.49 11.95
CA ASN A 421 -1.81 -18.23 10.71
C ASN A 421 -3.12 -18.13 9.91
N LEU A 422 -3.02 -18.26 8.58
CA LEU A 422 -3.98 -17.81 7.58
C LEU A 422 -5.36 -18.49 7.46
N THR A 423 -5.75 -19.46 8.28
CA THR A 423 -7.11 -20.04 8.16
C THR A 423 -7.51 -20.81 9.40
N PRO A 424 -8.51 -20.42 10.22
CA PRO A 424 -8.90 -21.18 11.41
C PRO A 424 -9.40 -22.58 11.05
N THR A 425 -9.13 -23.58 11.90
CA THR A 425 -9.48 -25.00 11.63
C THR A 425 -10.91 -25.34 12.02
N ASN A 426 -11.62 -24.40 12.61
CA ASN A 426 -13.02 -24.46 13.00
C ASN A 426 -13.33 -23.10 13.62
N PRO A 427 -13.85 -22.11 12.89
CA PRO A 427 -14.25 -20.87 13.52
C PRO A 427 -15.50 -21.13 14.37
N THR A 428 -15.35 -21.32 15.69
CA THR A 428 -16.45 -20.95 16.57
C THR A 428 -16.60 -19.44 16.48
N GLU A 429 -17.84 -19.00 16.26
CA GLU A 429 -18.28 -17.62 16.21
C GLU A 429 -17.43 -16.69 17.12
N LEU A 430 -16.57 -15.85 16.53
CA LEU A 430 -15.73 -14.85 17.26
C LEU A 430 -16.57 -13.73 17.93
N LEU A 431 -17.89 -13.86 17.87
CA LEU A 431 -18.87 -13.03 18.56
C LEU A 431 -19.27 -13.64 19.93
N GLY A 432 -18.76 -14.83 20.28
CA GLY A 432 -19.05 -15.58 21.50
C GLY A 432 -18.11 -15.34 22.69
N GLY A 433 -17.44 -14.18 22.76
CA GLY A 433 -16.49 -13.88 23.82
C GLY A 433 -16.48 -12.41 24.23
N VAL A 434 -17.62 -11.88 24.67
CA VAL A 434 -17.87 -11.07 25.89
C VAL A 434 -19.32 -10.58 25.77
N GLY A 435 -20.25 -11.33 26.37
CA GLY A 435 -21.67 -11.00 26.28
C GLY A 435 -22.63 -12.10 26.70
N ALA A 436 -22.21 -13.03 27.58
CA ALA A 436 -23.14 -13.80 28.40
C ALA A 436 -22.92 -13.37 29.85
N MET A 437 -23.92 -12.71 30.45
CA MET A 437 -23.95 -12.35 31.87
C MET A 437 -24.18 -13.61 32.71
N THR A 438 -23.13 -14.41 32.96
CA THR A 438 -23.08 -15.31 34.12
C THR A 438 -21.63 -15.75 34.38
N THR A 439 -21.12 -15.35 35.55
CA THR A 439 -19.97 -15.94 36.29
C THR A 439 -18.55 -15.76 35.73
N ALA A 440 -17.84 -14.80 36.32
CA ALA A 440 -16.38 -14.79 36.39
C ALA A 440 -15.86 -15.87 37.36
N SER A 441 -14.78 -16.58 36.98
CA SER A 441 -13.70 -17.03 37.87
C SER A 441 -12.64 -17.85 37.10
N GLY A 442 -11.38 -17.41 37.09
CA GLY A 442 -10.27 -18.25 36.62
C GLY A 442 -9.00 -17.45 36.36
N ALA A 443 -7.94 -17.73 37.12
CA ALA A 443 -6.64 -17.05 37.04
C ALA A 443 -5.91 -17.30 35.70
N MET A 444 -4.96 -16.42 35.39
CA MET A 444 -3.96 -16.63 34.33
C MET A 444 -3.23 -17.99 34.54
N PRO A 445 -3.12 -18.85 33.51
CA PRO A 445 -2.31 -20.05 33.57
C PRO A 445 -0.83 -19.70 33.77
N ALA A 446 -0.24 -20.24 34.82
CA ALA A 446 1.19 -20.14 35.11
C ALA A 446 1.98 -21.04 34.12
N SER A 447 2.42 -20.46 33.00
CA SER A 447 3.57 -20.87 32.17
C SER A 447 3.63 -20.01 30.91
N TRP A 448 3.83 -18.71 31.10
CA TRP A 448 4.35 -17.84 30.05
C TRP A 448 5.87 -18.00 30.00
N THR A 449 6.40 -18.54 28.92
CA THR A 449 7.79 -18.31 28.52
C THR A 449 7.80 -17.56 27.21
N ASP A 450 8.38 -16.36 27.28
CA ASP A 450 8.90 -15.64 26.14
C ASP A 450 9.95 -16.53 25.44
N ARG A 451 9.66 -16.91 24.20
CA ARG A 451 10.62 -17.54 23.31
C ARG A 451 10.33 -17.04 21.91
N ALA A 452 11.20 -16.16 21.43
CA ALA A 452 11.36 -15.85 20.03
C ALA A 452 11.25 -17.15 19.20
N PRO A 453 10.42 -17.21 18.15
CA PRO A 453 10.50 -18.32 17.21
C PRO A 453 11.75 -18.10 16.35
N ALA A 454 12.88 -18.59 16.85
CA ALA A 454 13.89 -19.18 15.98
C ALA A 454 13.27 -20.48 15.42
N GLY A 455 12.62 -20.38 14.26
CA GLY A 455 12.02 -21.52 13.56
C GLY A 455 12.52 -21.55 12.13
N SER A 456 13.51 -22.41 11.89
CA SER A 456 14.25 -22.58 10.64
C SER A 456 13.36 -22.51 9.37
N LEU A 457 13.61 -21.50 8.54
CA LEU A 457 13.40 -21.63 7.10
C LEU A 457 14.27 -22.80 6.62
N CYS A 458 13.66 -23.92 6.27
CA CYS A 458 14.33 -24.90 5.41
C CYS A 458 13.95 -24.60 3.97
N THR A 459 14.65 -23.64 3.36
CA THR A 459 14.72 -23.57 1.90
C THR A 459 15.66 -24.68 1.49
N VAL A 460 15.14 -25.78 0.93
CA VAL A 460 15.99 -26.78 0.27
C VAL A 460 16.42 -26.19 -1.07
N THR A 461 17.51 -25.43 -1.04
CA THR A 461 18.25 -25.08 -2.23
C THR A 461 19.52 -25.91 -2.22
N GLN A 462 19.57 -27.01 -2.98
CA GLN A 462 20.88 -27.45 -3.44
C GLN A 462 20.90 -28.03 -4.84
N ALA A 463 21.82 -27.43 -5.60
CA ALA A 463 22.37 -27.95 -6.83
C ALA A 463 23.25 -29.16 -6.52
N TRP A 464 23.08 -30.25 -7.27
CA TRP A 464 24.22 -31.09 -7.58
C TRP A 464 24.25 -31.58 -9.03
N THR A 465 25.47 -31.84 -9.44
CA THR A 465 26.07 -31.68 -10.77
C THR A 465 25.63 -32.71 -11.80
N GLY A 466 25.09 -32.21 -12.90
CA GLY A 466 24.92 -32.99 -14.12
C GLY A 466 24.80 -32.19 -15.41
N ASP A 467 24.58 -30.85 -15.39
CA ASP A 467 24.42 -30.07 -16.62
C ASP A 467 24.42 -28.54 -16.37
N GLY A 468 25.37 -28.05 -15.57
CA GLY A 468 25.72 -26.61 -15.53
C GLY A 468 24.63 -25.59 -15.15
N GLY A 469 23.40 -26.03 -14.82
CA GLY A 469 22.21 -25.17 -14.66
C GLY A 469 21.44 -25.28 -13.34
N GLY A 470 21.86 -26.12 -12.39
CA GLY A 470 21.29 -26.14 -11.02
C GLY A 470 19.93 -26.84 -10.82
N ARG A 471 19.45 -27.66 -11.77
CA ARG A 471 18.18 -28.41 -11.70
C ARG A 471 18.33 -29.78 -11.04
N LEU A 472 17.25 -30.31 -10.43
CA LEU A 472 17.20 -31.70 -9.95
C LEU A 472 16.79 -32.62 -11.12
N ARG A 473 17.69 -33.47 -11.60
CA ARG A 473 17.42 -34.43 -12.69
C ARG A 473 17.22 -35.86 -12.16
N LEU A 474 16.12 -36.50 -12.58
CA LEU A 474 15.90 -37.94 -12.47
C LEU A 474 16.09 -38.61 -13.82
N THR A 475 16.96 -39.61 -13.88
CA THR A 475 17.14 -40.47 -15.06
C THR A 475 16.84 -41.90 -14.65
N MET A 476 15.88 -42.52 -15.32
CA MET A 476 15.44 -43.87 -14.99
C MET A 476 15.54 -44.81 -16.19
N SER A 477 16.23 -45.94 -15.97
CA SER A 477 16.25 -47.09 -16.86
C SER A 477 15.35 -48.20 -16.30
N ALA A 478 14.91 -49.11 -17.18
CA ALA A 478 13.76 -49.99 -16.98
C ALA A 478 13.55 -50.66 -15.61
N TRP A 479 12.26 -50.82 -15.27
CA TRP A 479 11.62 -51.68 -14.25
C TRP A 479 11.97 -51.49 -12.77
N GLN A 480 12.40 -50.32 -12.32
CA GLN A 480 12.37 -50.01 -10.89
C GLN A 480 11.84 -48.59 -10.68
N GLY A 481 10.72 -48.45 -9.96
CA GLY A 481 10.29 -47.16 -9.45
C GLY A 481 11.43 -46.59 -8.61
N GLN A 482 11.93 -45.41 -8.97
CA GLN A 482 12.96 -44.75 -8.19
C GLN A 482 12.28 -43.82 -7.20
N ALA A 483 12.52 -44.06 -5.92
CA ALA A 483 12.14 -43.16 -4.84
C ALA A 483 13.34 -42.28 -4.49
N PHE A 484 13.22 -40.97 -4.67
CA PHE A 484 14.26 -40.02 -4.32
C PHE A 484 13.97 -39.36 -2.97
N ASN A 485 14.89 -39.47 -2.01
CA ASN A 485 14.74 -38.87 -0.69
C ASN A 485 14.91 -37.35 -0.77
N MET A 486 13.87 -36.58 -0.43
CA MET A 486 13.95 -35.12 -0.38
C MET A 486 15.00 -34.59 0.62
N ALA A 487 15.38 -35.38 1.64
CA ALA A 487 16.45 -35.04 2.58
C ALA A 487 17.87 -35.13 1.97
N ASN A 488 18.08 -35.98 0.96
CA ASN A 488 19.38 -36.09 0.26
C ASN A 488 19.58 -35.01 -0.81
N ALA A 489 18.56 -34.22 -1.13
CA ALA A 489 18.64 -33.06 -2.02
C ALA A 489 19.27 -31.82 -1.35
N SER A 490 19.42 -31.86 -0.03
CA SER A 490 20.12 -30.86 0.77
C SER A 490 21.37 -31.50 1.37
N ASN A 491 22.57 -30.95 1.16
CA ASN A 491 23.73 -31.20 2.04
C ASN A 491 23.50 -30.64 3.46
N ALA A 492 22.25 -30.57 3.94
CA ALA A 492 21.92 -30.31 5.32
C ALA A 492 21.99 -31.63 6.07
N SER A 493 22.85 -31.69 7.09
CA SER A 493 23.07 -32.87 7.95
C SER A 493 21.88 -33.20 8.86
N THR A 494 20.66 -32.79 8.53
CA THR A 494 19.46 -33.03 9.34
C THR A 494 18.22 -33.11 8.44
N PRO A 495 17.50 -34.25 8.41
CA PRO A 495 16.25 -34.38 7.65
C PRO A 495 15.22 -33.35 8.09
N VAL A 496 14.41 -32.83 7.15
CA VAL A 496 13.22 -32.01 7.49
C VAL A 496 12.22 -32.91 8.21
N ALA A 497 12.07 -32.73 9.52
CA ALA A 497 11.14 -33.52 10.32
C ALA A 497 9.69 -33.12 9.98
N ILE A 498 8.96 -34.02 9.32
CA ILE A 498 7.51 -33.89 9.14
C ILE A 498 6.85 -34.19 10.49
N VAL A 499 6.12 -33.22 11.02
CA VAL A 499 5.50 -33.29 12.35
C VAL A 499 4.09 -33.85 12.20
N SER A 500 3.82 -34.94 12.93
CA SER A 500 2.49 -35.57 13.00
C SER A 500 1.38 -34.55 13.30
N GLY A 501 0.25 -34.68 12.58
CA GLY A 501 -0.91 -33.81 12.73
C GLY A 501 -0.76 -32.39 12.15
N LYS A 502 0.39 -32.04 11.57
CA LYS A 502 0.58 -30.77 10.84
C LYS A 502 0.22 -30.94 9.36
N ARG A 503 -0.26 -29.85 8.76
CA ARG A 503 -0.63 -29.81 7.35
C ARG A 503 0.55 -29.28 6.54
N TYR A 504 0.76 -29.82 5.36
CA TYR A 504 1.86 -29.49 4.47
C TYR A 504 1.34 -29.35 3.04
N ARG A 505 1.96 -28.48 2.25
CA ARG A 505 1.79 -28.45 0.79
C ARG A 505 3.10 -28.83 0.15
N ILE A 506 3.02 -29.74 -0.80
CA ILE A 506 4.12 -30.06 -1.70
C ILE A 506 3.83 -29.46 -3.07
N ALA A 507 4.84 -28.82 -3.64
CA ALA A 507 4.81 -28.28 -4.99
C ALA A 507 6.06 -28.75 -5.75
N LEU A 508 5.83 -29.22 -6.98
CA LEU A 508 6.81 -29.79 -7.89
C LEU A 508 6.71 -29.07 -9.23
N ASP A 509 7.79 -28.44 -9.67
CA ASP A 509 7.88 -27.81 -10.99
C ASP A 509 8.64 -28.75 -11.92
N VAL A 510 7.93 -29.49 -12.78
CA VAL A 510 8.55 -30.35 -13.81
C VAL A 510 8.93 -29.47 -15.00
N ALA A 511 10.22 -29.17 -15.11
CA ALA A 511 10.82 -28.31 -16.13
C ALA A 511 11.11 -29.03 -17.45
N ARG A 512 11.34 -30.35 -17.37
CA ARG A 512 11.58 -31.20 -18.53
C ARG A 512 11.01 -32.59 -18.26
N PHE A 513 10.35 -33.15 -19.25
CA PHE A 513 9.97 -34.55 -19.28
C PHE A 513 10.31 -35.13 -20.65
N THR A 514 11.26 -36.07 -20.72
CA THR A 514 11.68 -36.74 -21.97
C THR A 514 11.43 -38.24 -21.84
N LYS A 515 10.79 -38.83 -22.85
CA LYS A 515 10.42 -40.25 -22.92
C LYS A 515 11.00 -40.90 -24.19
N THR A 516 11.48 -42.14 -24.10
CA THR A 516 12.01 -42.87 -25.26
C THR A 516 10.93 -43.24 -26.29
N THR A 517 9.70 -43.46 -25.83
CA THR A 517 8.58 -43.91 -26.68
C THR A 517 7.36 -43.03 -26.44
N ALA A 518 6.67 -42.63 -27.51
CA ALA A 518 5.56 -41.67 -27.43
C ALA A 518 4.37 -42.16 -26.55
N LEU A 519 4.18 -43.49 -26.46
CA LEU A 519 3.12 -44.15 -25.68
C LEU A 519 3.48 -44.40 -24.20
N ALA A 520 4.72 -44.13 -23.80
CA ALA A 520 5.16 -44.30 -22.43
C ALA A 520 4.44 -43.30 -21.52
N ARG A 521 3.81 -43.80 -20.45
CA ARG A 521 3.24 -42.95 -19.38
C ARG A 521 4.04 -43.17 -18.10
N ALA A 522 4.12 -42.13 -17.28
CA ALA A 522 4.69 -42.23 -15.95
C ALA A 522 3.67 -41.74 -14.93
N ILE A 523 3.73 -42.32 -13.74
CA ILE A 523 2.97 -41.88 -12.56
C ILE A 523 3.95 -41.14 -11.67
N LEU A 524 3.64 -39.90 -11.34
CA LEU A 524 4.36 -39.12 -10.34
C LEU A 524 3.61 -39.27 -9.03
N SER A 525 4.26 -39.76 -7.98
CA SER A 525 3.66 -39.84 -6.66
C SER A 525 4.62 -39.36 -5.59
N VAL A 526 4.06 -38.78 -4.53
CA VAL A 526 4.83 -38.41 -3.35
C VAL A 526 4.51 -39.41 -2.26
N LYS A 527 5.54 -40.00 -1.67
CA LYS A 527 5.40 -41.01 -0.61
C LYS A 527 6.03 -40.54 0.68
N LEU A 528 5.44 -40.92 1.80
CA LEU A 528 6.09 -40.87 3.11
C LEU A 528 6.71 -42.24 3.39
N VAL A 529 7.92 -42.23 3.93
CA VAL A 529 8.59 -43.46 4.41
C VAL A 529 8.72 -43.37 5.91
N ASP A 530 8.17 -44.36 6.61
CA ASP A 530 8.36 -44.49 8.05
C ASP A 530 9.74 -45.06 8.40
N SER A 531 10.09 -45.07 9.69
CA SER A 531 11.37 -45.61 10.17
C SER A 531 11.55 -47.11 9.92
N GLY A 532 10.48 -47.83 9.53
CA GLY A 532 10.51 -49.23 9.12
C GLY A 532 10.74 -49.43 7.62
N GLY A 533 10.84 -48.35 6.83
CA GLY A 533 11.03 -48.41 5.38
C GLY A 533 9.73 -48.66 4.61
N VAL A 534 8.55 -48.52 5.24
CA VAL A 534 7.27 -48.70 4.56
C VAL A 534 6.89 -47.41 3.84
N TYR A 535 6.69 -47.52 2.53
CA TYR A 535 6.28 -46.42 1.66
C TYR A 535 4.75 -46.29 1.65
N ARG A 536 4.23 -45.13 2.05
CA ARG A 536 2.80 -44.77 1.94
C ARG A 536 2.63 -43.63 0.96
N THR A 537 1.83 -43.81 -0.09
CA THR A 537 1.47 -42.72 -1.00
C THR A 537 0.65 -41.68 -0.26
N LEU A 538 1.00 -40.41 -0.43
CA LEU A 538 0.24 -39.29 0.13
C LEU A 538 -1.11 -39.18 -0.60
N PRO A 539 -2.23 -39.12 0.14
CA PRO A 539 -3.55 -38.90 -0.46
C PRO A 539 -3.54 -37.64 -1.34
N GLY A 540 -4.01 -37.75 -2.58
CA GLY A 540 -4.07 -36.62 -3.53
C GLY A 540 -2.74 -36.20 -4.17
N ALA A 541 -1.59 -36.72 -3.72
CA ALA A 541 -0.27 -36.44 -4.32
C ALA A 541 0.19 -37.57 -5.25
N GLN A 542 -0.74 -38.06 -6.08
CA GLN A 542 -0.46 -39.02 -7.14
C GLN A 542 -1.08 -38.50 -8.44
N TRP A 543 -0.23 -38.22 -9.42
CA TRP A 543 -0.61 -37.73 -10.73
C TRP A 543 -0.34 -38.80 -11.77
N GLY A 544 -1.42 -39.37 -12.32
CA GLY A 544 -1.34 -40.31 -13.43
C GLY A 544 -1.19 -39.57 -14.76
N SER A 545 -0.31 -40.06 -15.64
CA SER A 545 -0.05 -39.48 -16.98
C SER A 545 0.37 -38.00 -16.92
N PHE A 546 1.40 -37.69 -16.13
CA PHE A 546 1.93 -36.33 -15.99
C PHE A 546 2.86 -35.93 -17.16
N ASP A 547 3.04 -34.62 -17.38
CA ASP A 547 3.96 -34.00 -18.34
C ASP A 547 4.68 -32.78 -17.72
N ILE A 548 5.35 -31.94 -18.51
CA ILE A 548 5.92 -30.64 -18.06
C ILE A 548 4.82 -29.76 -17.46
N GLY A 549 5.04 -29.25 -16.25
CA GLY A 549 4.03 -28.46 -15.55
C GLY A 549 4.25 -28.36 -14.03
N HIS A 550 3.34 -27.64 -13.39
CA HIS A 550 3.33 -27.45 -11.93
C HIS A 550 2.35 -28.44 -11.28
N TYR A 551 2.83 -29.18 -10.29
CA TYR A 551 2.04 -30.16 -9.55
C TYR A 551 2.04 -29.78 -8.07
N THR A 552 0.84 -29.67 -7.50
CA THR A 552 0.68 -29.30 -6.09
C THR A 552 -0.30 -30.23 -5.40
N ALA A 553 -0.01 -30.58 -4.14
CA ALA A 553 -0.90 -31.34 -3.29
C ALA A 553 -0.77 -30.90 -1.83
N ASP A 554 -1.91 -30.84 -1.15
CA ASP A 554 -1.99 -30.63 0.30
C ASP A 554 -2.15 -31.97 0.99
N PHE A 555 -1.47 -32.17 2.11
CA PHE A 555 -1.69 -33.34 2.94
C PHE A 555 -1.53 -33.01 4.42
N THR A 556 -2.21 -33.79 5.25
CA THR A 556 -2.02 -33.78 6.70
C THR A 556 -1.12 -34.95 7.07
N ALA A 557 -0.07 -34.70 7.84
CA ALA A 557 0.84 -35.74 8.31
C ALA A 557 0.06 -36.73 9.22
N PRO A 558 0.10 -38.04 8.94
CA PRO A 558 -0.64 -39.05 9.70
C PRO A 558 -0.31 -39.03 11.21
N ILE A 559 -1.30 -39.27 12.07
CA ILE A 559 -1.17 -39.18 13.54
C ILE A 559 -0.15 -40.20 14.09
N ASP A 560 -0.04 -41.34 13.42
CA ASP A 560 0.87 -42.46 13.64
C ASP A 560 2.33 -42.20 13.20
N ALA A 561 2.64 -41.01 12.67
CA ALA A 561 4.02 -40.55 12.41
C ALA A 561 4.73 -40.15 13.72
N VAL A 562 5.02 -41.12 14.59
CA VAL A 562 5.76 -40.91 15.84
C VAL A 562 7.19 -40.43 15.52
N ALA A 563 7.55 -39.23 15.96
CA ALA A 563 8.87 -38.68 16.36
C ALA A 563 10.19 -39.21 15.73
N LEU A 564 10.17 -39.89 14.58
CA LEU A 564 11.27 -40.67 14.04
C LEU A 564 11.32 -40.53 12.52
N GLY A 565 12.00 -39.49 12.04
CA GLY A 565 12.68 -39.48 10.74
C GLY A 565 11.86 -39.74 9.47
N VAL A 566 10.54 -39.45 9.46
CA VAL A 566 9.71 -39.62 8.26
C VAL A 566 10.22 -38.70 7.15
N SER A 567 10.66 -39.30 6.04
CA SER A 567 11.17 -38.58 4.87
C SER A 567 10.14 -38.61 3.74
N ALA A 568 9.97 -37.48 3.05
CA ALA A 568 9.17 -37.43 1.82
C ALA A 568 10.02 -37.88 0.62
N TYR A 569 9.40 -38.68 -0.24
CA TYR A 569 10.01 -39.23 -1.44
C TYR A 569 9.19 -38.87 -2.66
N ILE A 570 9.86 -38.50 -3.74
CA ILE A 570 9.25 -38.47 -5.07
C ILE A 570 9.47 -39.84 -5.68
N GLU A 571 8.39 -40.54 -5.99
CA GLU A 571 8.43 -41.78 -6.74
C GLU A 571 7.85 -41.56 -8.13
N VAL A 572 8.61 -41.97 -9.14
CA VAL A 572 8.14 -42.02 -10.51
C VAL A 572 8.08 -43.48 -10.96
N GLN A 573 6.91 -43.91 -11.41
CA GLN A 573 6.69 -45.28 -11.88
C GLN A 573 6.31 -45.30 -13.37
N PRO A 574 6.99 -46.10 -14.21
CA PRO A 574 6.61 -46.27 -15.60
C PRO A 574 5.33 -47.13 -15.72
N SER A 575 4.42 -46.76 -16.63
CA SER A 575 3.21 -47.53 -16.90
C SER A 575 3.46 -48.76 -17.79
N THR A 576 4.61 -48.84 -18.46
CA THR A 576 4.98 -49.86 -19.46
C THR A 576 6.45 -50.30 -19.30
N VAL A 577 6.75 -51.56 -19.62
CA VAL A 577 7.93 -52.32 -19.12
C VAL A 577 9.25 -52.03 -19.88
N SER A 578 9.40 -50.94 -20.64
CA SER A 578 10.58 -50.80 -21.53
C SER A 578 11.08 -49.38 -21.81
N ASP A 579 10.60 -48.38 -21.07
CA ASP A 579 10.87 -46.97 -21.38
C ASP A 579 11.93 -46.35 -20.45
N THR A 580 12.72 -45.42 -21.00
CA THR A 580 13.65 -44.56 -20.23
C THR A 580 13.04 -43.17 -20.12
N PHE A 581 13.09 -42.58 -18.93
CA PHE A 581 12.60 -41.22 -18.71
C PHE A 581 13.71 -40.34 -18.16
N ILE A 582 13.74 -39.09 -18.64
CA ILE A 582 14.53 -38.00 -18.08
C ILE A 582 13.55 -36.94 -17.60
N ILE A 583 13.65 -36.58 -16.32
CA ILE A 583 12.79 -35.62 -15.67
C ILE A 583 13.65 -34.57 -14.99
N ASP A 584 13.46 -33.30 -15.32
CA ASP A 584 14.11 -32.20 -14.61
C ASP A 584 13.07 -31.46 -13.78
N PHE A 585 13.39 -31.22 -12.51
CA PHE A 585 12.62 -30.35 -11.63
C PHE A 585 13.33 -29.01 -11.46
N ASP A 586 12.61 -27.91 -11.68
CA ASP A 586 13.10 -26.55 -11.40
C ASP A 586 13.00 -26.26 -9.90
N ASN A 587 11.90 -26.67 -9.26
CA ASN A 587 11.71 -26.57 -7.81
C ASN A 587 11.01 -27.82 -7.27
N VAL A 588 11.44 -28.20 -6.07
CA VAL A 588 10.73 -29.15 -5.21
C VAL A 588 10.60 -28.48 -3.86
N THR A 589 9.40 -28.03 -3.53
CA THR A 589 9.14 -27.35 -2.26
C THR A 589 8.17 -28.14 -1.44
N LEU A 590 8.56 -28.45 -0.20
CA LEU A 590 7.65 -28.92 0.84
C LEU A 590 7.57 -27.80 1.87
N PHE A 591 6.40 -27.21 2.02
CA PHE A 591 6.18 -26.19 3.04
C PHE A 591 5.16 -26.67 4.04
N GLN A 592 5.47 -26.47 5.32
CA GLN A 592 4.47 -26.65 6.37
C GLN A 592 3.42 -25.57 6.17
N LEU A 593 2.19 -26.00 5.88
CA LEU A 593 1.07 -25.09 5.93
C LEU A 593 0.92 -24.66 7.38
N PRO A 594 0.77 -23.35 7.61
CA PRO A 594 0.61 -22.84 8.96
C PRO A 594 -0.50 -23.61 9.68
N SER A 595 -0.28 -24.00 10.93
CA SER A 595 -1.34 -24.66 11.70
C SER A 595 -2.50 -23.70 11.78
N ALA A 596 -3.65 -24.14 11.29
CA ALA A 596 -4.87 -23.39 11.34
C ALA A 596 -5.12 -22.91 12.78
N PRO A 597 -5.35 -21.61 13.03
CA PRO A 597 -5.56 -21.11 14.37
C PRO A 597 -6.67 -21.89 15.07
N GLY A 598 -6.48 -22.13 16.36
CA GLY A 598 -7.56 -22.60 17.21
C GLY A 598 -8.76 -21.65 17.08
N ALA A 599 -9.95 -22.18 17.33
CA ALA A 599 -11.24 -21.51 17.13
C ALA A 599 -11.41 -20.14 17.83
N ASN A 600 -10.44 -19.71 18.65
CA ASN A 600 -10.48 -18.55 19.53
C ASN A 600 -9.31 -17.56 19.33
N VAL A 601 -8.57 -17.59 18.21
CA VAL A 601 -7.55 -16.57 17.95
C VAL A 601 -8.22 -15.28 17.50
N ALA A 602 -8.12 -14.22 18.30
CA ALA A 602 -8.67 -12.91 17.96
C ALA A 602 -7.90 -12.30 16.77
N LEU A 603 -8.62 -11.59 15.89
CA LEU A 603 -7.94 -10.75 14.89
C LEU A 603 -7.11 -9.69 15.61
N GLU A 604 -5.86 -9.56 15.23
CA GLU A 604 -4.97 -8.54 15.77
C GLU A 604 -5.16 -7.24 15.00
N GLY A 605 -5.33 -6.11 15.70
CA GLY A 605 -5.39 -4.80 15.07
C GLY A 605 -4.03 -4.15 14.94
N ILE A 606 -3.96 -3.10 14.11
CA ILE A 606 -2.77 -2.31 13.88
C ILE A 606 -2.72 -1.11 14.84
N SER A 607 -1.52 -0.68 15.22
CA SER A 607 -1.30 0.56 15.99
C SER A 607 -1.26 1.77 15.06
N LEU A 608 -1.51 2.98 15.58
CA LEU A 608 -1.52 4.20 14.77
C LEU A 608 -0.15 4.48 14.15
N ALA A 609 0.94 4.31 14.90
CA ALA A 609 2.29 4.53 14.39
C ALA A 609 2.66 3.58 13.24
N ASN A 610 2.33 2.30 13.37
CA ASN A 610 2.59 1.31 12.32
C ASN A 610 1.69 1.53 11.10
N TYR A 611 0.43 1.91 11.32
CA TYR A 611 -0.49 2.28 10.25
C TYR A 611 0.03 3.49 9.44
N MET A 612 0.45 4.55 10.13
CA MET A 612 0.99 5.76 9.50
C MET A 612 2.27 5.46 8.72
N GLN A 613 3.17 4.65 9.28
CA GLN A 613 4.38 4.22 8.59
C GLN A 613 4.04 3.44 7.30
N GLU A 614 3.10 2.50 7.39
CA GLU A 614 2.69 1.69 6.23
C GLU A 614 2.14 2.56 5.09
N ILE A 615 1.32 3.56 5.41
CA ILE A 615 0.78 4.50 4.41
C ILE A 615 1.86 5.42 3.86
N LEU A 616 2.60 6.11 4.74
CA LEU A 616 3.48 7.21 4.38
C LEU A 616 4.82 6.70 3.80
N GLU A 617 5.49 5.79 4.50
CA GLU A 617 6.84 5.36 4.13
C GLU A 617 6.80 4.21 3.12
N ASN A 618 6.05 3.14 3.44
CA ASN A 618 6.11 1.90 2.65
C ASN A 618 5.34 2.04 1.32
N ARG A 619 4.18 2.72 1.33
CA ARG A 619 3.30 2.81 0.16
C ARG A 619 3.43 4.12 -0.61
N PHE A 620 3.36 5.26 0.06
CA PHE A 620 3.51 6.57 -0.59
C PHE A 620 4.98 6.89 -0.92
N GLY A 621 5.93 6.41 -0.11
CA GLY A 621 7.36 6.64 -0.30
C GLY A 621 7.86 7.97 0.27
N ALA A 622 7.17 8.50 1.28
CA ALA A 622 7.67 9.62 2.08
C ALA A 622 8.95 9.21 2.82
N LYS A 623 9.86 10.16 3.04
CA LYS A 623 11.01 9.91 3.92
C LYS A 623 10.55 9.97 5.37
N SER A 624 11.23 9.23 6.25
CA SER A 624 11.00 9.30 7.70
C SER A 624 11.21 10.69 8.31
N THR A 625 11.86 11.60 7.58
CA THR A 625 12.04 13.00 7.97
C THR A 625 10.92 13.94 7.52
N GLU A 626 9.95 13.47 6.71
CA GLU A 626 8.81 14.26 6.21
C GLU A 626 7.58 14.22 7.12
N TRP A 627 7.58 13.35 8.13
CA TRP A 627 6.54 13.25 9.16
C TRP A 627 7.17 12.91 10.51
N VAL A 628 6.43 13.08 11.61
CA VAL A 628 6.95 12.76 12.95
C VAL A 628 6.25 11.56 13.55
N ARG A 629 6.90 10.41 13.44
CA ARG A 629 6.46 9.13 14.01
C ARG A 629 6.20 9.18 15.51
N ALA A 630 7.02 9.92 16.26
CA ALA A 630 6.89 10.05 17.70
C ALA A 630 5.52 10.61 18.14
N ASP A 631 4.86 11.41 17.29
CA ASP A 631 3.52 11.92 17.59
C ASP A 631 2.49 10.77 17.62
N ALA A 632 2.54 9.84 16.65
CA ALA A 632 1.67 8.67 16.62
C ALA A 632 2.01 7.67 17.73
N GLU A 633 3.29 7.49 18.05
CA GLU A 633 3.74 6.62 19.15
C GLU A 633 3.29 7.14 20.51
N ALA A 634 3.27 8.47 20.71
CA ALA A 634 2.75 9.07 21.93
C ALA A 634 1.25 8.79 22.10
N ILE A 635 0.49 8.80 21.00
CA ILE A 635 -0.94 8.42 21.00
C ILE A 635 -1.09 6.94 21.32
N ASP A 636 -0.35 6.05 20.64
CA ASP A 636 -0.39 4.61 20.90
C ASP A 636 0.00 4.29 22.37
N ALA A 637 0.96 5.02 22.95
CA ALA A 637 1.36 4.85 24.34
C ALA A 637 0.28 5.31 25.33
N ALA A 638 -0.39 6.42 25.06
CA ALA A 638 -1.49 6.91 25.90
C ALA A 638 -2.79 6.10 25.71
N LYS A 639 -3.01 5.59 24.50
CA LYS A 639 -4.23 4.95 24.02
C LYS A 639 -3.86 3.71 23.18
N PRO A 640 -3.49 2.59 23.81
CA PRO A 640 -3.05 1.37 23.11
C PRO A 640 -4.25 0.62 22.52
N TYR A 641 -5.01 1.29 21.65
CA TYR A 641 -6.25 0.82 21.08
C TYR A 641 -6.01 0.35 19.64
N PRO A 642 -5.82 -0.96 19.41
CA PRO A 642 -5.65 -1.48 18.07
C PRO A 642 -6.95 -1.37 17.27
N PHE A 643 -6.82 -1.17 15.95
CA PHE A 643 -7.94 -0.99 15.03
C PHE A 643 -7.70 -1.72 13.69
N GLY A 644 -8.64 -1.59 12.76
CA GLY A 644 -8.40 -1.97 11.38
C GLY A 644 -9.16 -1.13 10.36
N VAL A 645 -8.59 -1.06 9.16
CA VAL A 645 -9.07 -0.24 8.04
C VAL A 645 -9.12 -1.10 6.78
N TYR A 646 -10.24 -1.06 6.06
CA TYR A 646 -10.39 -1.69 4.76
C TYR A 646 -10.69 -0.64 3.70
N ILE A 647 -9.93 -0.59 2.63
CA ILE A 647 -10.14 0.37 1.55
C ILE A 647 -10.20 -0.42 0.25
N ARG A 648 -11.30 -0.28 -0.46
CA ARG A 648 -11.55 -0.94 -1.74
C ARG A 648 -11.45 0.04 -2.92
N ASP A 649 -11.93 1.27 -2.72
CA ASP A 649 -12.00 2.29 -3.77
C ASP A 649 -10.78 3.21 -3.74
N VAL A 650 -10.53 3.91 -4.86
CA VAL A 650 -9.42 4.87 -4.96
C VAL A 650 -9.61 5.97 -3.92
N VAL A 651 -8.66 6.06 -2.99
CA VAL A 651 -8.55 7.18 -2.04
C VAL A 651 -7.23 7.93 -2.22
N THR A 652 -7.21 9.20 -1.82
CA THR A 652 -5.97 9.97 -1.70
C THR A 652 -5.16 9.49 -0.49
N THR A 653 -3.85 9.76 -0.47
CA THR A 653 -3.03 9.43 0.70
C THR A 653 -3.51 10.16 1.96
N MET A 654 -3.96 11.41 1.83
CA MET A 654 -4.55 12.17 2.94
C MET A 654 -5.83 11.53 3.47
N ALA A 655 -6.71 11.03 2.60
CA ALA A 655 -7.92 10.34 3.02
C ALA A 655 -7.61 9.03 3.77
N ALA A 656 -6.62 8.26 3.31
CA ALA A 656 -6.16 7.07 4.01
C ALA A 656 -5.56 7.42 5.40
N ILE A 657 -4.75 8.48 5.50
CA ILE A 657 -4.20 8.97 6.78
C ILE A 657 -5.30 9.35 7.76
N ARG A 658 -6.35 10.03 7.28
CA ARG A 658 -7.45 10.51 8.14
C ARG A 658 -8.38 9.40 8.61
N ALA A 659 -8.48 8.29 7.88
CA ALA A 659 -9.43 7.21 8.16
C ALA A 659 -9.48 6.75 9.64
N PRO A 660 -8.35 6.50 10.33
CA PRO A 660 -8.40 6.13 11.75
C PRO A 660 -8.41 7.32 12.71
N LEU A 661 -8.05 8.53 12.28
CA LEU A 661 -7.79 9.65 13.20
C LEU A 661 -9.04 10.08 13.97
N ASP A 662 -10.22 9.97 13.36
CA ASP A 662 -11.50 10.24 14.01
C ASP A 662 -11.72 9.35 15.25
N SER A 663 -11.24 8.10 15.22
CA SER A 663 -11.35 7.16 16.34
C SER A 663 -10.50 7.55 17.55
N PHE A 664 -9.46 8.39 17.33
CA PHE A 664 -8.56 8.86 18.38
C PHE A 664 -8.83 10.31 18.80
N CYS A 665 -9.80 10.98 18.16
CA CYS A 665 -9.98 12.43 18.20
C CYS A 665 -8.65 13.13 17.87
N ALA A 666 -8.13 12.84 16.69
CA ALA A 666 -6.86 13.31 16.20
C ALA A 666 -7.00 14.05 14.87
N ALA A 667 -6.08 14.96 14.58
CA ALA A 667 -5.98 15.65 13.31
C ALA A 667 -4.53 15.75 12.85
N VAL A 668 -4.37 16.08 11.56
CA VAL A 668 -3.06 16.28 10.94
C VAL A 668 -2.75 17.76 10.85
N THR A 669 -1.57 18.16 11.29
CA THR A 669 -1.05 19.53 11.13
C THR A 669 0.36 19.50 10.55
N THR A 670 0.99 20.67 10.39
CA THR A 670 2.38 20.80 9.95
C THR A 670 3.22 21.55 10.97
N ASP A 671 4.50 21.21 11.05
CA ASP A 671 5.49 22.04 11.72
C ASP A 671 6.15 23.05 10.75
N GLU A 672 6.97 23.94 11.29
CA GLU A 672 7.69 25.00 10.59
C GLU A 672 8.66 24.46 9.51
N TYR A 673 9.03 23.18 9.59
CA TYR A 673 9.84 22.49 8.58
C TYR A 673 9.00 21.83 7.49
N GLY A 674 7.67 21.97 7.55
CA GLY A 674 6.72 21.37 6.63
C GLY A 674 6.54 19.87 6.85
N ARG A 675 6.95 19.34 8.02
CA ARG A 675 6.73 17.94 8.37
C ARG A 675 5.32 17.74 8.85
N MET A 676 4.74 16.61 8.49
CA MET A 676 3.44 16.19 9.00
C MET A 676 3.55 15.87 10.51
N ARG A 677 2.61 16.43 11.27
CA ARG A 677 2.43 16.21 12.71
C ARG A 677 1.04 15.66 12.96
N ILE A 678 0.90 14.83 13.99
CA ILE A 678 -0.40 14.29 14.42
C ILE A 678 -0.68 14.84 15.81
N VAL A 679 -1.84 15.45 15.98
CA VAL A 679 -2.24 16.08 17.24
C VAL A 679 -3.57 15.51 17.68
N THR A 680 -3.76 15.33 18.99
CA THR A 680 -5.03 14.89 19.57
C THR A 680 -5.69 16.00 20.35
N LEU A 681 -6.99 15.86 20.50
CA LEU A 681 -7.76 16.56 21.51
C LEU A 681 -7.24 16.14 22.90
N GLN A 682 -6.81 17.12 23.69
CA GLN A 682 -6.30 16.95 25.04
C GLN A 682 -6.80 18.05 25.96
N ASP A 683 -6.80 17.77 27.26
CA ASP A 683 -7.01 18.77 28.29
C ASP A 683 -5.82 19.77 28.28
N PRO A 684 -6.04 21.06 27.99
CA PRO A 684 -4.97 22.06 27.95
C PRO A 684 -4.30 22.29 29.31
N ASP A 685 -4.96 21.98 30.44
CA ASP A 685 -4.35 22.09 31.76
C ASP A 685 -3.36 20.95 32.04
N ALA A 686 -3.51 19.81 31.36
CA ALA A 686 -2.53 18.71 31.38
C ALA A 686 -1.34 18.94 30.44
N MET A 687 -1.41 19.95 29.57
CA MET A 687 -0.38 20.25 28.58
C MET A 687 0.64 21.27 29.11
N THR A 688 1.89 21.13 28.65
CA THR A 688 2.90 22.18 28.86
C THR A 688 2.65 23.32 27.87
N PRO A 689 2.43 24.57 28.33
CA PRO A 689 2.18 25.69 27.43
C PRO A 689 3.44 26.05 26.64
N ALA A 690 3.28 26.24 25.34
CA ALA A 690 4.35 26.65 24.43
C ALA A 690 4.80 28.11 24.66
N MET A 691 3.89 28.96 25.15
CA MET A 691 4.14 30.36 25.45
C MET A 691 3.15 30.88 26.50
N THR A 692 3.54 31.94 27.21
CA THR A 692 2.65 32.75 28.04
C THR A 692 2.44 34.12 27.41
N VAL A 693 1.18 34.56 27.32
CA VAL A 693 0.78 35.89 26.83
C VAL A 693 0.07 36.62 27.96
N THR A 694 0.53 37.84 28.26
CA THR A 694 -0.02 38.66 29.34
C THR A 694 -0.65 39.93 28.77
N PHE A 695 -1.91 40.16 29.11
CA PHE A 695 -2.65 41.38 28.78
C PHE A 695 -2.62 42.34 29.96
N ALA A 696 -2.10 43.55 29.74
CA ALA A 696 -1.89 44.54 30.80
C ALA A 696 -3.18 45.26 31.25
N ARG A 697 -4.28 45.15 30.50
CA ARG A 697 -5.56 45.78 30.85
C ARG A 697 -6.70 44.78 30.72
N ALA A 698 -7.60 44.82 31.70
CA ALA A 698 -8.83 44.05 31.70
C ALA A 698 -9.71 44.25 30.46
N ALA A 699 -9.70 45.47 29.88
CA ALA A 699 -10.47 45.78 28.67
C ALA A 699 -9.94 45.08 27.41
N ASP A 700 -8.70 44.59 27.45
CA ASP A 700 -8.06 43.86 26.35
C ASP A 700 -8.21 42.33 26.54
N ALA A 701 -8.94 41.89 27.58
CA ALA A 701 -9.21 40.48 27.82
C ALA A 701 -10.00 39.88 26.64
N PRO A 702 -9.61 38.68 26.16
CA PRO A 702 -10.35 38.03 25.09
C PRO A 702 -11.77 37.66 25.58
N LEU A 703 -12.77 38.03 24.78
CA LEU A 703 -14.16 37.63 25.02
C LEU A 703 -14.35 36.20 24.54
N GLY A 704 -14.97 35.37 25.38
CA GLY A 704 -15.21 33.97 25.06
C GLY A 704 -16.54 33.77 24.34
N ASP A 705 -16.50 33.08 23.22
CA ASP A 705 -17.69 32.53 22.56
C ASP A 705 -17.88 31.08 23.00
N PRO A 706 -19.11 30.62 23.29
CA PRO A 706 -19.35 29.21 23.64
C PRO A 706 -18.82 28.28 22.55
N ASP A 707 -18.08 27.25 22.94
CA ASP A 707 -17.72 26.18 22.02
C ASP A 707 -18.99 25.38 21.70
N GLU A 708 -19.33 25.24 20.44
CA GLU A 708 -20.53 24.51 20.02
C GLU A 708 -20.34 22.98 20.13
N ALA A 709 -19.11 22.49 20.34
CA ALA A 709 -18.77 21.06 20.43
C ALA A 709 -19.43 20.24 19.31
N LYS A 710 -19.37 20.74 18.07
CA LYS A 710 -20.14 20.20 16.94
C LYS A 710 -19.92 18.71 16.78
N GLY A 711 -21.04 17.99 16.86
CA GLY A 711 -21.12 16.54 16.70
C GLY A 711 -21.02 15.73 18.00
N LEU A 712 -20.94 16.39 19.18
CA LEU A 712 -20.81 15.67 20.45
C LEU A 712 -21.95 14.68 20.57
N THR A 713 -21.62 13.46 20.98
CA THR A 713 -22.60 12.39 21.15
C THR A 713 -22.27 11.58 22.37
N LEU A 714 -23.30 11.16 23.11
CA LEU A 714 -23.11 10.21 24.21
C LEU A 714 -22.97 8.77 23.70
N ASN A 715 -23.20 8.49 22.42
CA ASN A 715 -23.19 7.14 21.86
C ASN A 715 -22.01 6.92 20.90
N ALA A 716 -21.30 5.80 21.05
CA ALA A 716 -20.24 5.40 20.12
C ALA A 716 -20.34 3.91 19.76
N GLY A 717 -19.95 3.57 18.55
CA GLY A 717 -19.90 2.19 18.05
C GLY A 717 -18.48 1.74 17.74
N GLY A 718 -18.23 0.44 17.84
CA GLY A 718 -16.99 -0.20 17.39
C GLY A 718 -17.25 -1.51 16.67
N ARG A 719 -16.18 -2.23 16.30
CA ARG A 719 -16.24 -3.35 15.34
C ARG A 719 -16.96 -2.92 14.06
N TYR A 720 -16.30 -2.04 13.32
CA TYR A 720 -16.84 -1.47 12.09
C TYR A 720 -17.08 -2.56 11.04
N ASN A 721 -18.31 -2.66 10.53
CA ASN A 721 -18.69 -3.55 9.44
C ASN A 721 -18.45 -2.83 8.11
N TRP A 722 -17.50 -3.31 7.32
CA TRP A 722 -17.21 -2.71 6.01
C TRP A 722 -18.30 -2.97 4.96
N LYS A 723 -19.07 -4.05 5.15
CA LYS A 723 -20.33 -4.33 4.45
C LYS A 723 -21.48 -4.38 5.45
N VAL A 724 -22.54 -3.63 5.21
CA VAL A 724 -23.80 -3.74 5.95
C VAL A 724 -24.78 -4.59 5.15
N HIS A 725 -25.41 -5.58 5.81
CA HIS A 725 -26.34 -6.52 5.18
C HIS A 725 -27.79 -6.02 5.29
N GLY A 726 -28.58 -6.23 4.24
CA GLY A 726 -30.03 -6.09 4.23
C GLY A 726 -30.76 -7.35 4.67
N ASP A 727 -32.09 -7.28 4.83
CA ASP A 727 -32.89 -8.45 5.24
C ASP A 727 -32.84 -9.60 4.22
N SER A 728 -32.80 -9.25 2.93
CA SER A 728 -32.69 -10.17 1.79
C SER A 728 -31.33 -10.81 1.63
N ASP A 729 -30.31 -10.29 2.33
CA ASP A 729 -28.93 -10.73 2.17
C ASP A 729 -28.63 -11.98 3.00
N PHE A 730 -29.53 -12.38 3.89
CA PHE A 730 -29.34 -13.56 4.74
C PHE A 730 -29.93 -14.83 4.12
N VAL A 731 -29.39 -15.98 4.52
CA VAL A 731 -29.97 -17.29 4.17
C VAL A 731 -31.45 -17.36 4.61
N LEU A 732 -32.29 -17.94 3.75
CA LEU A 732 -33.76 -17.94 3.91
C LEU A 732 -34.24 -18.93 4.98
N ASP A 733 -33.41 -19.90 5.34
CA ASP A 733 -33.65 -20.92 6.35
C ASP A 733 -33.24 -20.42 7.75
N PHE A 734 -34.04 -19.50 8.30
CA PHE A 734 -33.93 -19.20 9.73
C PHE A 734 -34.33 -20.43 10.55
N ASN A 735 -33.36 -21.26 10.89
CA ASN A 735 -33.50 -22.33 11.87
C ASN A 735 -32.66 -21.98 13.11
N PRO A 736 -33.26 -21.83 14.32
CA PRO A 736 -32.53 -21.56 15.55
C PRO A 736 -31.43 -22.58 15.89
N ALA A 737 -31.47 -23.76 15.27
CA ALA A 737 -30.50 -24.83 15.49
C ALA A 737 -29.42 -24.95 14.39
N THR A 738 -29.61 -24.37 13.19
CA THR A 738 -28.68 -24.53 12.05
C THR A 738 -28.39 -23.26 11.26
N GLY A 739 -29.07 -22.14 11.53
CA GLY A 739 -28.86 -20.85 10.85
C GLY A 739 -28.35 -19.75 11.79
N ILE A 740 -28.05 -18.58 11.23
CA ILE A 740 -27.54 -17.41 11.98
C ILE A 740 -28.61 -16.91 12.94
N ASP A 741 -28.26 -16.76 14.22
CA ASP A 741 -29.17 -16.28 15.24
C ASP A 741 -29.61 -14.82 14.99
N ALA A 742 -30.77 -14.45 15.54
CA ALA A 742 -31.36 -13.13 15.33
C ALA A 742 -30.48 -11.97 15.87
N ALA A 743 -29.71 -12.20 16.93
CA ALA A 743 -28.83 -11.19 17.50
C ALA A 743 -27.62 -10.94 16.59
N THR A 744 -27.03 -11.98 16.01
CA THR A 744 -25.95 -11.85 15.03
C THR A 744 -26.41 -11.17 13.75
N ARG A 745 -27.61 -11.50 13.24
CA ARG A 745 -28.20 -10.76 12.10
C ARG A 745 -28.37 -9.28 12.40
N ALA A 746 -28.83 -8.93 13.61
CA ALA A 746 -28.99 -7.53 14.01
C ALA A 746 -27.65 -6.76 14.07
N LYS A 747 -26.54 -7.44 14.40
CA LYS A 747 -25.20 -6.84 14.37
C LYS A 747 -24.71 -6.54 12.96
N PHE A 748 -24.96 -7.42 11.99
CA PHE A 748 -24.52 -7.24 10.59
C PHE A 748 -25.37 -6.26 9.78
N LYS A 749 -26.57 -5.91 10.26
CA LYS A 749 -27.44 -4.86 9.69
C LYS A 749 -27.06 -3.43 10.13
N ARG A 750 -26.05 -3.28 10.98
CA ARG A 750 -25.59 -1.98 11.51
C ARG A 750 -24.17 -1.71 11.04
N GLN A 751 -23.78 -0.44 11.00
CA GLN A 751 -22.40 -0.05 10.65
C GLN A 751 -21.39 -0.51 11.70
N CYS A 752 -21.79 -0.59 12.97
CA CYS A 752 -20.99 -1.09 14.08
C CYS A 752 -21.71 -2.27 14.75
N GLN A 753 -20.96 -3.28 15.16
CA GLN A 753 -21.53 -4.50 15.77
C GLN A 753 -21.96 -4.31 17.22
N PHE A 754 -21.46 -3.28 17.90
CA PHE A 754 -21.88 -2.92 19.26
C PHE A 754 -21.93 -1.41 19.42
N LEU A 755 -22.64 -0.97 20.45
CA LEU A 755 -22.76 0.43 20.86
C LEU A 755 -22.44 0.53 22.34
N VAL A 756 -21.75 1.61 22.71
CA VAL A 756 -21.49 2.02 24.08
C VAL A 756 -22.10 3.41 24.30
N LYS A 757 -22.41 3.73 25.55
CA LYS A 757 -22.94 5.04 25.93
C LYS A 757 -22.11 5.60 27.08
N SER A 758 -21.66 6.85 26.95
CA SER A 758 -20.98 7.54 28.04
C SER A 758 -21.97 7.94 29.12
N SER A 759 -21.52 7.88 30.38
CA SER A 759 -22.26 8.37 31.55
C SER A 759 -21.83 9.78 31.98
N ALA A 760 -21.04 10.48 31.17
CA ALA A 760 -20.63 11.85 31.47
C ALA A 760 -21.86 12.77 31.63
N ASN A 761 -21.85 13.59 32.67
CA ASN A 761 -22.89 14.59 32.87
C ASN A 761 -22.51 15.85 32.10
N LEU A 762 -23.24 16.13 31.01
CA LEU A 762 -22.96 17.26 30.14
C LEU A 762 -23.79 18.49 30.55
N PRO A 763 -23.22 19.71 30.52
CA PRO A 763 -23.97 20.95 30.72
C PRO A 763 -25.08 21.15 29.68
N ASP A 764 -26.09 21.96 30.01
CA ASP A 764 -27.23 22.28 29.12
C ASP A 764 -26.80 22.77 27.72
N LEU A 765 -25.64 23.42 27.63
CA LEU A 765 -25.01 23.85 26.38
C LEU A 765 -24.83 22.69 25.38
N TYR A 766 -24.57 21.48 25.88
CA TYR A 766 -24.34 20.27 25.08
C TYR A 766 -25.48 19.26 25.17
N SER A 767 -26.68 19.68 25.59
CA SER A 767 -27.86 18.82 25.69
C SER A 767 -28.24 18.12 24.38
N PHE A 768 -27.82 18.67 23.23
CA PHE A 768 -27.98 18.03 21.92
C PHE A 768 -27.29 16.66 21.82
N ALA A 769 -26.23 16.41 22.60
CA ALA A 769 -25.45 15.19 22.57
C ALA A 769 -26.19 13.95 23.04
N GLU A 770 -27.27 14.12 23.82
CA GLU A 770 -28.09 13.00 24.31
C GLU A 770 -28.83 12.28 23.18
N ASN A 771 -29.22 13.04 22.15
CA ASN A 771 -30.01 12.56 21.01
C ASN A 771 -29.22 12.61 19.70
N ALA A 772 -27.92 12.90 19.76
CA ALA A 772 -27.04 12.88 18.60
C ALA A 772 -26.83 11.46 18.08
N LYS A 773 -26.52 11.36 16.79
CA LYS A 773 -26.16 10.09 16.15
C LYS A 773 -24.91 9.49 16.80
N GLU A 774 -24.80 8.18 16.77
CA GLU A 774 -23.63 7.49 17.29
C GLU A 774 -22.37 7.81 16.45
N LEU A 775 -21.24 7.94 17.13
CA LEU A 775 -19.93 8.04 16.50
C LEU A 775 -19.48 6.64 16.08
N TRP A 776 -19.10 6.45 14.82
CA TRP A 776 -18.54 5.19 14.34
C TRP A 776 -17.03 5.19 14.47
N THR A 777 -16.50 4.34 15.34
CA THR A 777 -15.06 4.17 15.52
C THR A 777 -14.57 2.91 14.81
N LEU A 778 -13.29 2.90 14.45
CA LEU A 778 -12.60 1.74 13.88
C LEU A 778 -12.01 0.81 14.95
N LEU A 779 -12.22 1.11 16.23
CA LEU A 779 -11.71 0.31 17.34
C LEU A 779 -12.49 -1.02 17.43
N ASP A 780 -11.77 -2.13 17.62
CA ASP A 780 -12.35 -3.48 17.58
C ASP A 780 -12.84 -3.98 18.96
N ILE A 781 -12.39 -3.35 20.06
CA ILE A 781 -12.61 -3.84 21.44
C ILE A 781 -13.58 -2.91 22.20
N PRO A 782 -14.71 -3.42 22.73
CA PRO A 782 -15.70 -2.59 23.42
C PRO A 782 -15.16 -1.75 24.58
N ALA A 783 -14.28 -2.33 25.39
CA ALA A 783 -13.66 -1.60 26.51
C ALA A 783 -12.81 -0.40 26.03
N HIS A 784 -12.14 -0.52 24.88
CA HIS A 784 -11.36 0.58 24.33
C HIS A 784 -12.25 1.69 23.78
N VAL A 785 -13.36 1.33 23.11
CA VAL A 785 -14.37 2.32 22.67
C VAL A 785 -14.94 3.06 23.86
N GLN A 786 -15.35 2.35 24.92
CA GLN A 786 -15.89 2.97 26.14
C GLN A 786 -14.89 3.95 26.76
N THR A 787 -13.65 3.53 26.99
CA THR A 787 -12.62 4.39 27.62
C THR A 787 -12.31 5.62 26.77
N GLN A 788 -12.15 5.46 25.45
CA GLN A 788 -11.92 6.58 24.55
C GLN A 788 -13.10 7.56 24.54
N HIS A 789 -14.33 7.02 24.49
CA HIS A 789 -15.54 7.83 24.43
C HIS A 789 -15.82 8.59 25.73
N ASP A 790 -15.62 7.94 26.87
CA ASP A 790 -15.73 8.57 28.20
C ASP A 790 -14.67 9.64 28.40
N SER A 791 -13.44 9.41 27.93
CA SER A 791 -12.38 10.42 27.98
C SER A 791 -12.76 11.68 27.22
N VAL A 792 -13.38 11.55 26.03
CA VAL A 792 -13.80 12.68 25.21
C VAL A 792 -15.00 13.40 25.83
N CYS A 793 -16.04 12.67 26.23
CA CYS A 793 -17.20 13.28 26.88
C CYS A 793 -16.82 13.96 28.20
N GLY A 794 -15.84 13.40 28.93
CA GLY A 794 -15.28 13.99 30.14
C GLY A 794 -14.62 15.36 29.91
N LEU A 795 -14.00 15.58 28.75
CA LEU A 795 -13.47 16.91 28.39
C LEU A 795 -14.58 17.96 28.26
N PHE A 796 -15.83 17.56 28.00
CA PHE A 796 -16.98 18.43 27.79
C PHE A 796 -17.98 18.38 28.96
N ALA A 797 -17.59 17.79 30.08
CA ALA A 797 -18.36 17.81 31.32
C ALA A 797 -18.50 19.23 31.92
N ASP A 798 -17.62 20.15 31.51
CA ASP A 798 -17.71 21.59 31.81
C ASP A 798 -17.96 22.39 30.53
N ALA A 799 -18.66 23.52 30.65
CA ALA A 799 -18.89 24.43 29.53
C ALA A 799 -17.57 24.98 28.98
N ARG A 800 -17.35 24.84 27.67
CA ARG A 800 -16.12 25.26 26.99
C ARG A 800 -16.38 26.49 26.15
N PHE A 801 -15.31 27.27 25.93
CA PHE A 801 -15.36 28.54 25.24
C PHE A 801 -14.10 28.70 24.38
N ASP A 802 -14.29 29.29 23.21
CA ASP A 802 -13.24 29.73 22.31
C ASP A 802 -12.98 31.23 22.50
N TYR A 803 -11.72 31.61 22.42
CA TYR A 803 -11.22 32.95 22.71
C TYR A 803 -10.33 33.41 21.54
N PRO A 804 -10.71 34.47 20.81
CA PRO A 804 -9.82 35.10 19.85
C PRO A 804 -8.75 35.90 20.59
N VAL A 805 -7.49 35.56 20.35
CA VAL A 805 -6.31 36.16 21.00
C VAL A 805 -5.42 36.75 19.92
N THR A 806 -5.19 38.07 19.97
CA THR A 806 -4.27 38.77 19.07
C THR A 806 -3.15 39.40 19.89
N PHE A 807 -1.91 39.16 19.49
CA PHE A 807 -0.76 39.77 20.14
C PHE A 807 0.42 39.94 19.19
N THR A 808 1.32 40.85 19.56
CA THR A 808 2.63 41.03 18.92
C THR A 808 3.72 40.45 19.81
N TYR A 809 4.75 39.88 19.20
CA TYR A 809 5.91 39.34 19.93
C TYR A 809 7.16 40.16 19.65
N ALA A 810 8.09 40.17 20.60
CA ALA A 810 9.40 40.76 20.41
C ALA A 810 10.28 39.84 19.56
N TRP A 811 10.93 40.42 18.55
CA TRP A 811 11.95 39.78 17.72
C TRP A 811 13.34 39.93 18.36
N PRO A 812 14.25 38.92 18.38
CA PRO A 812 14.16 37.48 18.06
C PRO A 812 14.44 36.52 19.26
N PRO A 813 14.12 35.20 19.15
CA PRO A 813 13.45 34.52 18.03
C PRO A 813 11.92 34.52 18.12
N ALA A 814 11.25 34.39 16.97
CA ALA A 814 9.80 34.24 16.92
C ALA A 814 9.34 32.97 17.65
N PRO A 815 8.27 33.02 18.46
CA PRO A 815 7.75 31.82 19.10
C PRO A 815 7.12 30.89 18.07
N ILE A 816 7.41 29.59 18.18
CA ILE A 816 6.84 28.55 17.33
C ILE A 816 5.49 28.14 17.93
N LEU A 817 4.42 28.70 17.37
CA LEU A 817 3.04 28.37 17.75
C LEU A 817 2.38 27.67 16.58
N ARG A 818 1.74 26.53 16.85
CA ARG A 818 0.99 25.73 15.89
C ARG A 818 -0.28 25.17 16.51
N PRO A 819 -1.30 24.85 15.69
CA PRO A 819 -2.46 24.14 16.18
C PRO A 819 -2.06 22.83 16.88
N GLY A 820 -2.71 22.53 18.00
CA GLY A 820 -2.43 21.35 18.82
C GLY A 820 -1.43 21.57 19.96
N LEU A 821 -0.96 22.80 20.17
CA LEU A 821 -0.19 23.19 21.36
C LEU A 821 -1.07 23.94 22.36
N ALA A 822 -0.60 24.08 23.61
CA ALA A 822 -1.24 24.92 24.62
C ALA A 822 -0.60 26.33 24.68
N LEU A 823 -1.42 27.35 24.89
CA LEU A 823 -1.06 28.73 25.14
C LEU A 823 -1.53 29.13 26.53
N ARG A 824 -0.67 29.73 27.36
CA ARG A 824 -1.09 30.27 28.65
C ARG A 824 -1.46 31.74 28.50
N VAL A 825 -2.68 32.11 28.86
CA VAL A 825 -3.19 33.49 28.80
C VAL A 825 -3.39 34.05 30.20
N ILE A 826 -2.81 35.21 30.48
CA ILE A 826 -2.91 35.93 31.75
C ILE A 826 -3.53 37.31 31.50
N CYS A 827 -4.53 37.69 32.29
CA CYS A 827 -5.11 39.03 32.27
C CYS A 827 -5.61 39.42 33.66
N ASP A 828 -5.52 40.70 34.03
CA ASP A 828 -5.91 41.23 35.34
C ASP A 828 -7.45 41.27 35.59
N SER A 829 -8.21 40.43 34.90
CA SER A 829 -9.67 40.31 35.06
C SER A 829 -10.22 38.94 34.70
N GLY A 830 -11.29 38.55 35.40
CA GLY A 830 -12.13 37.40 35.05
C GLY A 830 -11.44 36.05 35.27
N ALA A 831 -11.71 35.09 34.37
CA ALA A 831 -11.20 33.73 34.45
C ALA A 831 -9.69 33.59 34.16
N PHE A 832 -9.01 34.70 33.79
CA PHE A 832 -7.61 34.71 33.34
C PHE A 832 -6.63 35.24 34.39
N THR A 833 -7.11 35.67 35.57
CA THR A 833 -6.26 36.29 36.60
C THR A 833 -5.20 35.34 37.18
N ALA A 834 -5.49 34.05 37.30
CA ALA A 834 -4.50 33.03 37.70
C ALA A 834 -3.65 32.50 36.53
N GLY A 835 -3.93 32.98 35.31
CA GLY A 835 -3.46 32.39 34.06
C GLY A 835 -4.21 31.10 33.72
N LYS A 836 -4.64 30.97 32.46
CA LYS A 836 -5.38 29.81 31.96
C LYS A 836 -4.64 29.20 30.78
N ASN A 837 -4.48 27.88 30.77
CA ASN A 837 -3.99 27.18 29.59
C ASN A 837 -5.14 26.97 28.61
N LEU A 838 -4.90 27.24 27.33
CA LEU A 838 -5.88 27.13 26.26
C LEU A 838 -5.24 26.40 25.08
N TYR A 839 -5.99 25.50 24.47
CA TYR A 839 -5.58 24.74 23.30
C TYR A 839 -5.65 25.61 22.04
N ILE A 840 -4.60 25.60 21.22
CA ILE A 840 -4.56 26.34 19.96
C ILE A 840 -5.31 25.55 18.89
N LYS A 841 -6.49 26.05 18.48
CA LYS A 841 -7.29 25.45 17.40
C LYS A 841 -6.92 26.02 16.03
N GLN A 842 -6.73 27.34 15.95
CA GLN A 842 -6.38 28.03 14.71
C GLN A 842 -5.33 29.09 14.97
N ARG A 843 -4.45 29.32 14.00
CA ARG A 843 -3.47 30.40 14.02
C ARG A 843 -3.41 31.09 12.67
N ARG A 844 -3.17 32.39 12.70
CA ARG A 844 -2.65 33.17 11.59
C ARG A 844 -1.42 33.94 12.04
N HIS A 845 -0.31 33.71 11.37
CA HIS A 845 0.99 34.30 11.67
C HIS A 845 1.39 35.30 10.60
N TYR A 846 1.70 36.53 11.01
CA TYR A 846 2.30 37.57 10.19
C TYR A 846 3.75 37.75 10.65
N PRO A 847 4.75 37.22 9.90
CA PRO A 847 6.15 37.27 10.32
C PRO A 847 6.65 38.70 10.44
N LEU A 848 6.22 39.55 9.50
CA LEU A 848 6.28 41.00 9.57
C LEU A 848 4.82 41.44 9.65
N PRO A 849 4.31 42.09 10.73
CA PRO A 849 4.99 42.85 11.78
C PRO A 849 5.17 42.10 13.12
N CYS A 850 5.56 40.82 13.10
CA CYS A 850 5.67 39.98 14.31
C CYS A 850 4.34 39.85 15.10
N ARG A 851 3.26 39.48 14.39
CA ARG A 851 1.91 39.38 14.94
C ARG A 851 1.32 37.98 14.81
N TYR A 852 0.64 37.52 15.86
CA TYR A 852 -0.22 36.35 15.83
C TYR A 852 -1.68 36.74 16.06
N GLU A 853 -2.57 36.12 15.29
CA GLU A 853 -4.02 36.07 15.50
C GLU A 853 -4.37 34.59 15.73
N ILE A 854 -4.88 34.22 16.90
CA ILE A 854 -5.06 32.82 17.30
C ILE A 854 -6.48 32.64 17.82
N SER A 855 -7.13 31.54 17.45
CA SER A 855 -8.31 31.05 18.18
C SER A 855 -7.84 29.97 19.16
N VAL A 856 -8.05 30.22 20.44
CA VAL A 856 -7.68 29.30 21.52
C VAL A 856 -8.88 28.96 22.37
N GLY A 857 -9.01 27.72 22.81
CA GLY A 857 -10.16 27.27 23.59
C GLY A 857 -9.84 26.06 24.44
N TRP A 858 -10.84 25.24 24.74
CA TRP A 858 -10.61 23.84 25.07
C TRP A 858 -10.67 23.05 23.77
N GLY A 859 -9.77 22.08 23.60
CA GLY A 859 -9.44 21.51 22.28
C GLY A 859 -10.61 20.99 21.46
#